data_AF-A0A2T5JCA9-F1
#
_entry.id   AF-A0A2T5JCA9-F1
#
_cell.length_a   1.000
_cell.length_b   1.000
_cell.length_c   1.000
_cell.angle_alpha   90.00
_cell.angle_beta   90.00
_cell.angle_gamma   90.00
#
_symmetry.space_group_name_H-M   'P 1'
#
loop_
_entity.id
_entity.type
_entity.pdbx_description
1 polymer ?
#
loop_
_entity_poly.entity_id
_entity_poly.type
_entity_poly.pdbx_seq_one_letter_code
_entity_poly.pdbx_strand_id
1 'polypeptide(L)'
;MNPYRTPGAYLIQALLLCTVLTNAHAQSVHPAKKKAITNSIGMALVPISPGSFNMGATETSFSLDKKNDFSKDAPYYDETPVHKVTITYPFLISQTEVTEEQYRLFNKEYHVGKDFSPYVSGISWNDAMAFCQWLSKKEGKPYRLPTEAEWEYSSRAGATSMFWSGATPPPSDVNPWGLKGMASGVAEWCYDWYGPYTAGGQTDPVGYQSGWAKVVRGGPASTSEMDEHTKQFGPIKDLAFYRSANRGSLQPDCPAAGSTQPAPHYIGFRVVQAALPKTEATAFAYSFPLQGVIQNTALAVAGPDPAKPYFKARQVMASPPDLTMPIENETVGLDPANQGKVHSSGIVGCPNGDLLLIGFSSSRTKSESAPNATMVVTRLRNGAEEWELPEVFYDRSSVNDQSALLWNDNGTLWFFGGGRGLGTVPFVFTKSTDNGATWTPLTTPLVKGEVGPFAPQPITSAFRGSDGTIYFGSDAEGSTSLLWASHDNGKTWYDTGGRTHGRHTAFIPLKDNRILAMGGKNSNVDGYMPKSYSSDNGKTWTDKIKTPFAALGSNQRPTIMRLKDGKLFFAGDFQDIKMMDIPPPKDITERGAYVALSDDEGETWKIKRLAMAPQHNDWTGRVAKGKKPQQAWGTLGYCDVTQSPNGVINLMTSKGKPSMHFAFNEAWILSDFTGEVNELPGKVDNAKLIQQQETYKNGKARVSYSGWTSKDGFVLHGKQAWFWPNGQKQYEANYNNGHIEGVESYWNTDGSLNWTRDHTPYGTIILTKYWPDGKKKSESSWVGLTAHGPATLWDANGKVVREMMFYEGRESHGTQRAEL
;
A
#
# COMPACT_ATOMS: atom_id res chain seq x y z
N MET A 1 -47.27 -22.74 -57.75
CA MET A 1 -48.14 -21.60 -58.11
C MET A 1 -47.24 -20.44 -58.47
N ASN A 2 -47.30 -20.07 -59.75
CA ASN A 2 -46.49 -19.10 -60.50
C ASN A 2 -47.35 -17.80 -60.64
N PRO A 3 -47.06 -16.74 -61.44
CA PRO A 3 -45.84 -16.26 -62.13
C PRO A 3 -45.68 -14.70 -61.99
N TYR A 4 -44.62 -13.99 -62.43
CA TYR A 4 -44.28 -13.58 -63.81
C TYR A 4 -42.98 -12.72 -63.77
N ARG A 5 -41.87 -13.12 -64.43
CA ARG A 5 -41.37 -12.79 -65.80
C ARG A 5 -40.60 -11.44 -65.98
N THR A 6 -39.28 -11.59 -66.20
CA THR A 6 -38.32 -10.94 -67.16
C THR A 6 -38.88 -10.01 -68.27
N PRO A 7 -38.11 -9.10 -68.96
CA PRO A 7 -36.71 -9.29 -69.43
C PRO A 7 -35.81 -8.03 -69.63
N GLY A 8 -34.54 -8.24 -70.04
CA GLY A 8 -33.99 -7.49 -71.20
C GLY A 8 -32.95 -6.37 -70.98
N ALA A 9 -31.71 -6.70 -71.32
CA ALA A 9 -30.49 -5.90 -71.53
C ALA A 9 -30.60 -4.56 -72.30
N TYR A 10 -29.70 -3.60 -72.00
CA TYR A 10 -28.98 -2.71 -72.94
C TYR A 10 -27.62 -2.27 -72.30
N LEU A 11 -26.45 -2.69 -72.84
CA LEU A 11 -25.46 -1.91 -73.64
C LEU A 11 -24.87 -0.69 -72.87
N ILE A 12 -23.57 -0.37 -72.75
CA ILE A 12 -22.29 -0.63 -73.46
C ILE A 12 -21.12 -0.11 -72.57
N GLN A 13 -19.96 -0.77 -72.64
CA GLN A 13 -18.52 -0.34 -72.60
C GLN A 13 -18.16 1.03 -71.97
N ALA A 14 -17.03 1.30 -71.27
CA ALA A 14 -15.71 0.71 -70.98
C ALA A 14 -15.16 1.56 -69.78
N LEU A 15 -14.11 1.29 -69.00
CA LEU A 15 -12.85 0.57 -69.13
C LEU A 15 -12.52 -0.02 -67.74
N LEU A 16 -12.08 -1.28 -67.67
CA LEU A 16 -11.27 -1.77 -66.57
C LEU A 16 -10.10 -2.55 -67.18
N LEU A 17 -8.92 -1.91 -67.19
CA LEU A 17 -7.69 -2.59 -67.51
C LEU A 17 -7.33 -3.49 -66.32
N CYS A 18 -7.21 -4.78 -66.61
CA CYS A 18 -6.73 -5.81 -65.71
C CYS A 18 -5.32 -5.51 -65.20
N THR A 19 -5.03 -5.88 -63.96
CA THR A 19 -3.93 -6.82 -63.70
C THR A 19 -4.11 -7.48 -62.34
N VAL A 20 -4.29 -8.80 -62.41
CA VAL A 20 -4.14 -9.76 -61.32
C VAL A 20 -2.68 -9.71 -60.86
N LEU A 21 -2.45 -9.41 -59.57
CA LEU A 21 -1.20 -9.74 -58.89
C LEU A 21 -1.53 -10.38 -57.53
N THR A 22 -1.44 -11.71 -57.54
CA THR A 22 -0.95 -12.60 -56.48
C THR A 22 -1.02 -12.10 -55.03
N ASN A 23 -1.79 -12.82 -54.21
CA ASN A 23 -1.66 -12.90 -52.76
C ASN A 23 -0.21 -13.26 -52.37
N ALA A 24 0.62 -12.25 -52.10
CA ALA A 24 1.84 -12.41 -51.34
C ALA A 24 1.47 -12.34 -49.85
N HIS A 25 1.66 -13.45 -49.15
CA HIS A 25 1.83 -13.43 -47.70
C HIS A 25 2.88 -12.37 -47.38
N ALA A 26 2.52 -11.36 -46.59
CA ALA A 26 3.49 -10.48 -45.96
C ALA A 26 4.28 -11.34 -44.95
N GLN A 27 5.34 -12.00 -45.41
CA GLN A 27 6.40 -12.45 -44.53
C GLN A 27 6.94 -11.19 -43.84
N SER A 28 6.84 -11.17 -42.51
CA SER A 28 7.56 -10.19 -41.69
C SER A 28 9.05 -10.28 -42.05
N VAL A 29 9.57 -9.25 -42.69
CA VAL A 29 11.01 -9.12 -42.93
C VAL A 29 11.66 -8.93 -41.55
N HIS A 30 12.13 -10.02 -40.95
CA HIS A 30 12.96 -9.94 -39.75
C HIS A 30 14.26 -9.21 -40.13
N PRO A 31 14.63 -8.12 -39.44
CA PRO A 31 15.91 -7.48 -39.68
C PRO A 31 17.04 -8.49 -39.42
N ALA A 32 18.04 -8.52 -40.31
CA ALA A 32 19.16 -9.44 -40.26
C ALA A 32 19.85 -9.43 -38.87
N LYS A 33 20.18 -10.61 -38.34
CA LYS A 33 20.93 -10.81 -37.09
C LYS A 33 22.23 -9.98 -37.11
N LYS A 34 22.25 -8.83 -36.44
CA LYS A 34 23.48 -8.04 -36.27
C LYS A 34 24.41 -8.77 -35.30
N LYS A 35 25.68 -8.94 -35.67
CA LYS A 35 26.66 -9.70 -34.88
C LYS A 35 26.92 -9.01 -33.53
N ALA A 36 26.86 -9.77 -32.45
CA ALA A 36 27.17 -9.27 -31.11
C ALA A 36 28.64 -8.82 -31.00
N ILE A 37 28.89 -7.78 -30.20
CA ILE A 37 30.23 -7.25 -29.90
C ILE A 37 30.63 -7.75 -28.52
N THR A 38 31.84 -8.27 -28.34
CA THR A 38 32.34 -8.69 -27.03
C THR A 38 33.18 -7.59 -26.39
N ASN A 39 32.90 -7.24 -25.14
CA ASN A 39 33.65 -6.21 -24.40
C ASN A 39 34.87 -6.77 -23.65
N SER A 40 35.55 -5.94 -22.84
CA SER A 40 36.80 -6.31 -22.14
C SER A 40 36.65 -7.37 -21.04
N ILE A 41 35.42 -7.68 -20.62
CA ILE A 41 35.11 -8.70 -19.60
C ILE A 41 34.42 -9.93 -20.21
N GLY A 42 34.49 -10.10 -21.53
CA GLY A 42 33.89 -11.25 -22.23
C GLY A 42 32.37 -11.17 -22.41
N MET A 43 31.75 -10.03 -22.13
CA MET A 43 30.30 -9.86 -22.29
C MET A 43 29.92 -9.59 -23.74
N ALA A 44 29.03 -10.41 -24.29
CA ALA A 44 28.45 -10.19 -25.62
C ALA A 44 27.34 -9.12 -25.54
N LEU A 45 27.43 -8.11 -26.40
CA LEU A 45 26.51 -6.98 -26.51
C LEU A 45 25.81 -7.00 -27.87
N VAL A 46 24.48 -7.04 -27.86
CA VAL A 46 23.62 -7.06 -29.05
C VAL A 46 23.20 -5.62 -29.41
N PRO A 47 23.40 -5.18 -30.67
CA PRO A 47 22.95 -3.87 -31.11
C PRO A 47 21.43 -3.85 -31.38
N ILE A 48 20.73 -2.96 -30.67
CA ILE A 48 19.29 -2.71 -30.84
C ILE A 48 19.09 -1.46 -31.68
N SER A 49 18.22 -1.54 -32.69
CA SER A 49 17.92 -0.40 -33.57
C SER A 49 16.78 0.44 -32.97
N PRO A 50 16.72 1.76 -33.26
CA PRO A 50 15.56 2.59 -32.90
C PRO A 50 14.24 2.03 -33.45
N GLY A 51 13.12 2.38 -32.80
CA GLY A 51 11.78 2.05 -33.28
C GLY A 51 10.70 2.37 -32.26
N SER A 52 9.46 2.00 -32.59
CA SER A 52 8.30 2.20 -31.70
C SER A 52 7.61 0.88 -31.38
N PHE A 53 6.99 0.80 -30.21
CA PHE A 53 6.17 -0.32 -29.78
C PHE A 53 5.04 0.15 -28.85
N ASN A 54 4.10 -0.75 -28.55
CA ASN A 54 3.09 -0.51 -27.53
C ASN A 54 3.57 -1.17 -26.22
N MET A 55 3.76 -0.34 -25.19
CA MET A 55 4.19 -0.76 -23.86
C MET A 55 2.97 -1.10 -23.00
N GLY A 56 3.08 -2.16 -22.19
CA GLY A 56 1.99 -2.67 -21.35
C GLY A 56 1.11 -3.73 -22.02
N ALA A 57 -0.01 -4.08 -21.38
CA ALA A 57 -0.94 -5.10 -21.86
C ALA A 57 -2.40 -4.64 -21.81
N THR A 58 -3.19 -4.95 -22.85
CA THR A 58 -4.62 -4.57 -22.94
C THR A 58 -5.54 -5.54 -22.21
N GLU A 59 -5.15 -6.81 -22.14
CA GLU A 59 -5.80 -7.82 -21.30
C GLU A 59 -4.93 -7.95 -20.04
N THR A 60 -5.55 -7.98 -18.86
CA THR A 60 -4.86 -8.24 -17.59
C THR A 60 -5.32 -9.56 -16.97
N SER A 61 -6.39 -10.16 -17.49
CA SER A 61 -6.85 -11.50 -17.15
C SER A 61 -6.35 -12.52 -18.17
N PHE A 62 -5.38 -13.35 -17.77
CA PHE A 62 -4.81 -14.38 -18.64
C PHE A 62 -4.89 -15.77 -18.00
N SER A 63 -5.60 -16.71 -18.63
CA SER A 63 -5.61 -18.10 -18.19
C SER A 63 -4.56 -18.91 -18.96
N LEU A 64 -3.37 -19.08 -18.37
CA LEU A 64 -2.33 -19.96 -18.91
C LEU A 64 -2.48 -21.42 -18.42
N ASP A 65 -3.16 -21.64 -17.29
CA ASP A 65 -3.46 -23.00 -16.79
C ASP A 65 -4.75 -23.02 -15.95
N LYS A 66 -5.69 -23.94 -16.25
CA LYS A 66 -7.01 -24.00 -15.58
C LYS A 66 -6.94 -24.41 -14.09
N LYS A 67 -5.78 -24.90 -13.62
CA LYS A 67 -5.58 -25.35 -12.23
C LYS A 67 -4.95 -24.30 -11.31
N ASN A 68 -4.25 -23.30 -11.86
CA ASN A 68 -3.58 -22.22 -11.13
C ASN A 68 -4.12 -20.86 -11.60
N ASP A 69 -5.44 -20.73 -11.63
CA ASP A 69 -6.13 -19.55 -12.11
C ASP A 69 -5.90 -18.38 -11.14
N PHE A 70 -4.84 -17.62 -11.37
CA PHE A 70 -4.72 -16.27 -10.85
C PHE A 70 -5.56 -15.30 -11.67
N SER A 71 -6.02 -15.64 -12.89
CA SER A 71 -6.71 -14.70 -13.78
C SER A 71 -8.11 -14.24 -13.30
N LYS A 72 -8.78 -15.03 -12.46
CA LYS A 72 -10.01 -14.59 -11.76
C LYS A 72 -9.77 -13.59 -10.64
N ASP A 73 -8.56 -13.62 -10.10
CA ASP A 73 -8.07 -12.80 -8.99
C ASP A 73 -6.81 -12.06 -9.40
N ALA A 74 -6.70 -11.73 -10.71
CA ALA A 74 -5.44 -11.31 -11.29
C ALA A 74 -4.96 -10.15 -10.44
N PRO A 75 -3.65 -10.08 -10.11
CA PRO A 75 -3.06 -8.79 -9.75
C PRO A 75 -3.68 -7.80 -10.73
N TYR A 76 -4.21 -6.70 -10.23
CA TYR A 76 -4.44 -5.58 -11.12
C TYR A 76 -3.04 -5.28 -11.67
N TYR A 77 -2.68 -5.91 -12.79
CA TYR A 77 -1.38 -5.78 -13.40
C TYR A 77 -1.38 -4.33 -13.85
N ASP A 78 -0.58 -3.51 -13.19
CA ASP A 78 -0.48 -2.07 -13.39
C ASP A 78 0.20 -1.72 -14.74
N GLU A 79 0.16 -2.65 -15.68
CA GLU A 79 0.65 -2.58 -17.05
C GLU A 79 -0.31 -1.78 -17.96
N THR A 80 -1.24 -1.05 -17.35
CA THR A 80 -2.28 -0.26 -18.01
C THR A 80 -2.18 1.22 -17.63
N PRO A 81 -2.51 2.15 -18.53
CA PRO A 81 -2.97 1.90 -19.90
C PRO A 81 -1.81 1.51 -20.84
N VAL A 82 -2.15 0.74 -21.88
CA VAL A 82 -1.24 0.52 -23.02
C VAL A 82 -1.00 1.84 -23.73
N HIS A 83 0.26 2.14 -24.00
CA HIS A 83 0.66 3.40 -24.61
C HIS A 83 1.81 3.20 -25.59
N LYS A 84 1.91 4.12 -26.56
CA LYS A 84 2.96 4.06 -27.60
C LYS A 84 4.26 4.61 -27.04
N VAL A 85 5.34 3.85 -27.14
CA VAL A 85 6.70 4.29 -26.81
C VAL A 85 7.55 4.33 -28.07
N THR A 86 8.35 5.37 -28.22
CA THR A 86 9.34 5.51 -29.30
C THR A 86 10.75 5.60 -28.72
N ILE A 87 11.62 4.67 -29.10
CA ILE A 87 13.05 4.70 -28.83
C ILE A 87 13.74 5.31 -30.05
N THR A 88 14.39 6.46 -29.89
CA THR A 88 14.93 7.25 -31.02
C THR A 88 16.40 6.98 -31.31
N TYR A 89 17.12 6.34 -30.39
CA TYR A 89 18.55 6.10 -30.48
C TYR A 89 18.88 4.60 -30.48
N PRO A 90 19.96 4.18 -31.19
CA PRO A 90 20.45 2.82 -31.07
C PRO A 90 21.20 2.65 -29.74
N PHE A 91 21.15 1.45 -29.18
CA PHE A 91 21.94 1.09 -28.00
C PHE A 91 22.47 -0.34 -28.12
N LEU A 92 23.49 -0.68 -27.33
CA LEU A 92 23.92 -2.05 -27.16
C LEU A 92 23.40 -2.57 -25.82
N ILE A 93 22.87 -3.79 -25.77
CA ILE A 93 22.44 -4.44 -24.53
C ILE A 93 23.11 -5.81 -24.40
N SER A 94 23.47 -6.22 -23.19
CA SER A 94 24.08 -7.54 -23.01
C SER A 94 23.14 -8.66 -23.43
N GLN A 95 23.69 -9.65 -24.14
CA GLN A 95 22.93 -10.76 -24.72
C GLN A 95 22.22 -11.57 -23.64
N THR A 96 22.89 -11.74 -22.50
CA THR A 96 22.38 -12.37 -21.29
C THR A 96 22.41 -11.36 -20.15
N GLU A 97 21.85 -11.76 -19.03
CA GLU A 97 22.10 -11.19 -17.72
C GLU A 97 23.58 -11.31 -17.36
N VAL A 98 24.04 -10.47 -16.43
CA VAL A 98 25.43 -10.47 -15.96
C VAL A 98 25.72 -11.81 -15.30
N THR A 99 26.78 -12.47 -15.75
CA THR A 99 27.21 -13.75 -15.16
C THR A 99 27.88 -13.53 -13.82
N GLU A 100 27.87 -14.56 -12.97
CA GLU A 100 28.59 -14.52 -11.70
C GLU A 100 30.10 -14.26 -11.90
N GLU A 101 30.70 -14.84 -12.95
CA GLU A 101 32.11 -14.64 -13.29
C GLU A 101 32.40 -13.16 -13.62
N GLN A 102 31.56 -12.54 -14.45
CA GLN A 102 31.67 -11.12 -14.77
C GLN A 102 31.50 -10.25 -13.51
N TYR A 103 30.53 -10.59 -12.66
CA TYR A 103 30.26 -9.83 -11.44
C TYR A 103 31.41 -9.93 -10.42
N ARG A 104 32.06 -11.10 -10.29
CA ARG A 104 33.22 -11.28 -9.39
C ARG A 104 34.46 -10.46 -9.76
N LEU A 105 34.54 -9.97 -11.00
CA LEU A 105 35.58 -9.00 -11.38
C LEU A 105 35.39 -7.65 -10.66
N PHE A 106 34.16 -7.32 -10.27
CA PHE A 106 33.80 -6.14 -9.48
C PHE A 106 33.76 -6.45 -7.98
N ASN A 107 33.06 -7.52 -7.57
CA ASN A 107 32.90 -7.91 -6.17
C ASN A 107 33.29 -9.38 -5.95
N LYS A 108 34.50 -9.60 -5.44
CA LYS A 108 35.06 -10.96 -5.21
C LYS A 108 34.35 -11.74 -4.11
N GLU A 109 33.68 -11.04 -3.19
CA GLU A 109 32.96 -11.65 -2.06
C GLU A 109 31.57 -12.15 -2.47
N TYR A 110 31.17 -11.99 -3.74
CA TYR A 110 29.92 -12.54 -4.23
C TYR A 110 29.94 -14.08 -4.27
N HIS A 111 29.08 -14.69 -3.47
CA HIS A 111 28.88 -16.13 -3.39
C HIS A 111 27.81 -16.61 -4.38
N VAL A 112 28.00 -17.83 -4.90
CA VAL A 112 27.13 -18.48 -5.91
C VAL A 112 25.71 -18.65 -5.37
N GLY A 113 24.72 -18.08 -6.06
CA GLY A 113 23.31 -18.47 -5.89
C GLY A 113 23.04 -19.76 -6.68
N LYS A 114 22.48 -20.80 -6.04
CA LYS A 114 22.29 -22.11 -6.69
C LYS A 114 21.18 -22.13 -7.75
N ASP A 115 20.19 -21.24 -7.63
CA ASP A 115 18.94 -21.36 -8.39
C ASP A 115 18.99 -20.75 -9.80
N PHE A 116 19.86 -19.74 -10.03
CA PHE A 116 19.95 -19.01 -11.30
C PHE A 116 21.36 -19.01 -11.91
N SER A 117 22.25 -19.89 -11.43
CA SER A 117 23.60 -20.04 -11.99
C SER A 117 23.52 -20.38 -13.49
N PRO A 118 24.33 -19.76 -14.37
CA PRO A 118 25.54 -18.97 -14.07
C PRO A 118 25.31 -17.45 -13.94
N TYR A 119 24.08 -16.98 -13.75
CA TYR A 119 23.76 -15.56 -13.69
C TYR A 119 23.72 -15.03 -12.26
N VAL A 120 24.19 -13.80 -12.08
CA VAL A 120 24.13 -13.11 -10.79
C VAL A 120 22.66 -12.89 -10.44
N SER A 121 22.30 -13.23 -9.21
CA SER A 121 20.95 -13.04 -8.66
C SER A 121 21.03 -12.64 -7.19
N GLY A 122 19.94 -12.03 -6.71
CA GLY A 122 19.83 -11.55 -5.34
C GLY A 122 20.86 -10.49 -5.05
N ILE A 123 20.89 -9.40 -5.83
CA ILE A 123 21.71 -8.22 -5.53
C ILE A 123 20.85 -6.97 -5.47
N SER A 124 21.24 -5.98 -4.67
CA SER A 124 20.46 -4.74 -4.60
C SER A 124 20.55 -3.95 -5.91
N TRP A 125 19.57 -3.08 -6.17
CA TRP A 125 19.62 -2.15 -7.30
C TRP A 125 20.87 -1.26 -7.21
N ASN A 126 21.22 -0.83 -5.99
CA ASN A 126 22.42 -0.04 -5.73
C ASN A 126 23.71 -0.78 -6.15
N ASP A 127 23.80 -2.09 -5.89
CA ASP A 127 24.94 -2.91 -6.30
C ASP A 127 25.02 -3.09 -7.82
N ALA A 128 23.87 -3.27 -8.49
CA ALA A 128 23.79 -3.36 -9.94
C ALA A 128 24.24 -2.05 -10.61
N MET A 129 23.84 -0.90 -10.05
CA MET A 129 24.31 0.42 -10.47
C MET A 129 25.81 0.61 -10.22
N ALA A 130 26.32 0.18 -9.08
CA ALA A 130 27.74 0.25 -8.75
C ALA A 130 28.59 -0.58 -9.75
N PHE A 131 28.12 -1.77 -10.14
CA PHE A 131 28.75 -2.55 -11.20
C PHE A 131 28.78 -1.79 -12.54
N CYS A 132 27.66 -1.20 -12.95
CA CYS A 132 27.59 -0.41 -14.19
C CYS A 132 28.56 0.78 -14.18
N GLN A 133 28.67 1.49 -13.05
CA GLN A 133 29.61 2.59 -12.87
C GLN A 133 31.07 2.12 -12.93
N TRP A 134 31.38 1.00 -12.28
CA TRP A 134 32.71 0.38 -12.34
C TRP A 134 33.09 0.00 -13.78
N LEU A 135 32.19 -0.67 -14.51
CA LEU A 135 32.42 -1.07 -15.89
C LEU A 135 32.60 0.16 -16.80
N SER A 136 31.82 1.22 -16.56
CA SER A 136 31.97 2.50 -17.26
C SER A 136 33.35 3.11 -17.09
N LYS A 137 33.84 3.14 -15.85
CA LYS A 137 35.18 3.65 -15.53
C LYS A 137 36.28 2.77 -16.14
N LYS A 138 36.09 1.45 -16.13
CA LYS A 138 37.06 0.48 -16.67
C LYS A 138 37.24 0.62 -18.18
N GLU A 139 36.16 0.85 -18.93
CA GLU A 139 36.21 0.90 -20.40
C GLU A 139 36.18 2.32 -20.99
N GLY A 140 35.91 3.35 -20.20
CA GLY A 140 35.72 4.71 -20.70
C GLY A 140 34.46 4.86 -21.57
N LYS A 141 33.44 4.03 -21.34
CA LYS A 141 32.17 4.00 -22.09
C LYS A 141 30.98 4.09 -21.13
N PRO A 142 29.82 4.60 -21.55
CA PRO A 142 28.66 4.69 -20.67
C PRO A 142 27.96 3.33 -20.55
N TYR A 143 28.08 2.68 -19.40
CA TYR A 143 27.30 1.50 -19.02
C TYR A 143 26.30 1.83 -17.92
N ARG A 144 25.08 1.30 -18.05
CA ARG A 144 23.97 1.50 -17.11
C ARG A 144 23.00 0.31 -17.15
N LEU A 145 22.06 0.30 -16.22
CA LEU A 145 20.86 -0.53 -16.34
C LEU A 145 20.01 -0.09 -17.56
N PRO A 146 19.27 -1.00 -18.19
CA PRO A 146 18.27 -0.63 -19.19
C PRO A 146 17.20 0.26 -18.56
N THR A 147 16.63 1.19 -19.32
CA THR A 147 15.34 1.74 -18.91
C THR A 147 14.27 0.65 -19.02
N GLU A 148 13.18 0.79 -18.29
CA GLU A 148 12.06 -0.14 -18.32
C GLU A 148 11.54 -0.32 -19.76
N ALA A 149 11.41 0.78 -20.49
CA ALA A 149 10.99 0.77 -21.88
C ALA A 149 12.00 0.08 -22.80
N GLU A 150 13.31 0.28 -22.60
CA GLU A 150 14.34 -0.44 -23.36
C GLU A 150 14.29 -1.95 -23.10
N TRP A 151 14.05 -2.36 -21.86
CA TRP A 151 13.93 -3.78 -21.50
C TRP A 151 12.72 -4.40 -22.20
N GLU A 152 11.53 -3.78 -22.09
CA GLU A 152 10.31 -4.32 -22.71
C GLU A 152 10.40 -4.32 -24.25
N TYR A 153 10.95 -3.26 -24.84
CA TYR A 153 11.20 -3.18 -26.28
C TYR A 153 12.10 -4.32 -26.76
N SER A 154 13.19 -4.56 -26.01
CA SER A 154 14.14 -5.62 -26.27
C SER A 154 13.53 -7.02 -26.08
N SER A 155 12.69 -7.20 -25.05
CA SER A 155 11.99 -8.46 -24.75
C SER A 155 11.04 -8.85 -25.88
N ARG A 156 10.20 -7.88 -26.30
CA ARG A 156 9.20 -8.07 -27.36
C ARG A 156 9.81 -8.36 -28.72
N ALA A 157 10.97 -7.77 -29.02
CA ALA A 157 11.66 -7.96 -30.30
C ALA A 157 10.77 -7.78 -31.55
N GLY A 158 9.84 -6.81 -31.47
CA GLY A 158 8.85 -6.50 -32.51
C GLY A 158 7.50 -7.20 -32.37
N ALA A 159 7.33 -8.11 -31.40
CA ALA A 159 6.06 -8.76 -31.12
C ALA A 159 5.09 -7.87 -30.33
N THR A 160 3.80 -8.03 -30.61
CA THR A 160 2.69 -7.39 -29.88
C THR A 160 1.95 -8.35 -28.94
N SER A 161 2.27 -9.65 -29.01
CA SER A 161 1.70 -10.70 -28.17
C SER A 161 2.25 -10.70 -26.74
N MET A 162 1.69 -11.56 -25.88
CA MET A 162 2.08 -11.69 -24.46
C MET A 162 3.56 -12.05 -24.27
N PHE A 163 4.03 -13.00 -25.07
CA PHE A 163 5.44 -13.36 -25.22
C PHE A 163 5.89 -13.01 -26.62
N TRP A 164 7.20 -12.88 -26.83
CA TRP A 164 7.74 -12.70 -28.18
C TRP A 164 7.44 -13.90 -29.11
N SER A 165 7.15 -15.07 -28.53
CA SER A 165 6.75 -16.31 -29.23
C SER A 165 5.25 -16.44 -29.50
N GLY A 166 4.42 -15.48 -29.06
CA GLY A 166 2.97 -15.54 -29.18
C GLY A 166 2.26 -15.54 -27.82
N ALA A 167 1.16 -16.30 -27.71
CA ALA A 167 0.34 -16.38 -26.50
C ALA A 167 0.89 -17.36 -25.43
N THR A 168 1.88 -18.18 -25.79
CA THR A 168 2.47 -19.20 -24.91
C THR A 168 3.96 -18.91 -24.64
N PRO A 169 4.49 -19.38 -23.50
CA PRO A 169 5.90 -19.27 -23.17
C PRO A 169 6.80 -19.76 -24.31
N PRO A 170 7.96 -19.13 -24.54
CA PRO A 170 8.77 -19.44 -25.70
C PRO A 170 9.42 -20.84 -25.60
N PRO A 171 9.49 -21.59 -26.71
CA PRO A 171 10.17 -22.88 -26.75
C PRO A 171 11.70 -22.76 -26.82
N SER A 172 12.22 -21.54 -27.02
CA SER A 172 13.64 -21.20 -27.11
C SER A 172 13.93 -20.08 -26.12
N ASP A 173 15.11 -20.08 -25.51
CA ASP A 173 15.52 -18.97 -24.64
C ASP A 173 16.02 -17.75 -25.44
N VAL A 174 16.26 -17.91 -26.75
CA VAL A 174 16.73 -16.84 -27.62
C VAL A 174 15.57 -16.18 -28.36
N ASN A 175 15.39 -14.87 -28.18
CA ASN A 175 14.38 -14.09 -28.90
C ASN A 175 14.84 -13.71 -30.34
N PRO A 176 13.96 -13.16 -31.20
CA PRO A 176 14.27 -12.83 -32.59
C PRO A 176 15.45 -11.87 -32.79
N TRP A 177 15.79 -11.05 -31.79
CA TRP A 177 16.93 -10.12 -31.85
C TRP A 177 18.22 -10.73 -31.30
N GLY A 178 18.18 -11.98 -30.83
CA GLY A 178 19.35 -12.71 -30.34
C GLY A 178 19.65 -12.53 -28.86
N LEU A 179 18.74 -11.92 -28.10
CA LEU A 179 18.81 -11.84 -26.63
C LEU A 179 18.35 -13.13 -26.01
N LYS A 180 18.93 -13.47 -24.86
CA LYS A 180 18.65 -14.69 -24.08
C LYS A 180 18.04 -14.31 -22.72
N GLY A 181 17.33 -15.24 -22.10
CA GLY A 181 16.76 -15.08 -20.76
C GLY A 181 15.51 -14.21 -20.67
N MET A 182 15.05 -13.56 -21.76
CA MET A 182 14.00 -12.51 -21.68
C MET A 182 12.63 -12.98 -21.15
N ALA A 183 12.37 -14.29 -21.12
CA ALA A 183 11.13 -14.87 -20.62
C ALA A 183 11.36 -16.19 -19.85
N SER A 184 12.60 -16.47 -19.45
CA SER A 184 12.96 -17.69 -18.71
C SER A 184 14.16 -17.53 -17.77
N GLY A 185 14.80 -16.36 -17.81
CA GLY A 185 15.97 -16.02 -17.01
C GLY A 185 15.61 -15.45 -15.64
N VAL A 186 16.60 -14.80 -15.02
CA VAL A 186 16.44 -14.17 -13.71
C VAL A 186 15.63 -12.88 -13.85
N ALA A 187 14.83 -12.52 -12.84
CA ALA A 187 14.20 -11.21 -12.81
C ALA A 187 15.28 -10.11 -12.81
N GLU A 188 15.00 -8.95 -13.41
CA GLU A 188 16.03 -7.96 -13.71
C GLU A 188 15.68 -6.56 -13.23
N TRP A 189 16.66 -5.90 -12.62
CA TRP A 189 16.59 -4.48 -12.32
C TRP A 189 16.58 -3.61 -13.58
N CYS A 190 15.64 -2.68 -13.65
CA CYS A 190 15.68 -1.54 -14.57
C CYS A 190 16.14 -0.27 -13.84
N TYR A 191 16.55 0.74 -14.61
CA TYR A 191 16.99 2.03 -14.07
C TYR A 191 15.87 2.78 -13.30
N ASP A 192 14.64 2.63 -13.79
CA ASP A 192 13.48 3.46 -13.51
C ASP A 192 12.98 3.32 -12.07
N TRP A 193 12.52 4.44 -11.51
CA TRP A 193 11.62 4.40 -10.35
C TRP A 193 10.25 3.93 -10.79
N TYR A 194 9.67 3.04 -9.99
CA TYR A 194 8.37 2.46 -10.23
C TYR A 194 7.25 3.49 -9.98
N GLY A 195 6.25 3.46 -10.84
CA GLY A 195 5.06 4.29 -10.77
C GLY A 195 4.03 3.92 -11.85
N PRO A 196 2.80 4.46 -11.78
CA PRO A 196 1.73 4.12 -12.69
C PRO A 196 2.02 4.57 -14.12
N TYR A 197 1.50 3.86 -15.11
CA TYR A 197 1.58 4.33 -16.49
C TYR A 197 0.67 5.54 -16.72
N THR A 198 1.15 6.47 -17.55
CA THR A 198 0.39 7.61 -18.02
C THR A 198 -0.16 7.33 -19.42
N ALA A 199 -1.38 7.81 -19.69
CA ALA A 199 -1.92 7.74 -21.03
C ALA A 199 -1.14 8.69 -21.97
N GLY A 200 -1.00 8.31 -23.23
CA GLY A 200 -0.34 9.13 -24.26
C GLY A 200 1.02 8.58 -24.71
N GLY A 201 1.49 9.06 -25.86
CA GLY A 201 2.75 8.60 -26.43
C GLY A 201 3.97 9.12 -25.67
N GLN A 202 4.95 8.27 -25.43
CA GLN A 202 6.22 8.63 -24.79
C GLN A 202 7.40 8.45 -25.75
N THR A 203 8.44 9.27 -25.59
CA THR A 203 9.68 9.19 -26.38
C THR A 203 10.86 9.08 -25.44
N ASP A 204 11.64 8.01 -25.57
CA ASP A 204 12.80 7.68 -24.73
C ASP A 204 12.55 7.86 -23.23
N PRO A 205 11.50 7.23 -22.65
CA PRO A 205 11.14 7.45 -21.25
C PRO A 205 12.20 6.89 -20.29
N VAL A 206 12.36 7.57 -19.15
CA VAL A 206 13.29 7.23 -18.06
C VAL A 206 12.58 7.05 -16.72
N GLY A 207 11.26 6.84 -16.77
CA GLY A 207 10.42 6.60 -15.60
C GLY A 207 10.23 7.83 -14.71
N TYR A 208 9.93 7.58 -13.44
CA TYR A 208 9.75 8.62 -12.43
C TYR A 208 11.10 9.13 -11.88
N GLN A 209 11.13 10.37 -11.39
CA GLN A 209 12.33 10.97 -10.79
C GLN A 209 12.72 10.32 -9.45
N SER A 210 11.73 9.80 -8.72
CA SER A 210 11.84 9.19 -7.40
C SER A 210 10.63 8.28 -7.16
N GLY A 211 10.65 7.49 -6.09
CA GLY A 211 9.52 6.67 -5.69
C GLY A 211 9.87 5.78 -4.50
N TRP A 212 9.00 4.82 -4.21
CA TRP A 212 9.20 3.86 -3.13
C TRP A 212 10.07 2.66 -3.52
N ALA A 213 10.06 2.31 -4.81
CA ALA A 213 10.68 1.10 -5.33
C ALA A 213 11.21 1.30 -6.75
N LYS A 214 12.14 0.43 -7.15
CA LYS A 214 12.70 0.35 -8.50
C LYS A 214 12.00 -0.73 -9.30
N VAL A 215 11.91 -0.53 -10.61
CA VAL A 215 11.27 -1.47 -11.52
C VAL A 215 12.06 -2.77 -11.63
N VAL A 216 11.34 -3.89 -11.62
CA VAL A 216 11.82 -5.25 -11.88
C VAL A 216 11.07 -5.81 -13.08
N ARG A 217 11.78 -6.44 -14.02
CA ARG A 217 11.21 -7.05 -15.24
C ARG A 217 11.63 -8.50 -15.40
N GLY A 218 10.91 -9.27 -16.23
CA GLY A 218 11.29 -10.64 -16.58
C GLY A 218 10.99 -11.70 -15.51
N GLY A 219 10.26 -11.35 -14.45
CA GLY A 219 9.84 -12.26 -13.39
C GLY A 219 9.19 -11.51 -12.23
N PRO A 220 8.74 -12.22 -11.18
CA PRO A 220 8.23 -11.58 -9.97
C PRO A 220 9.37 -10.94 -9.15
N ALA A 221 9.06 -9.90 -8.39
CA ALA A 221 10.02 -9.32 -7.44
C ALA A 221 10.13 -10.14 -6.14
N SER A 222 9.07 -10.87 -5.77
CA SER A 222 9.03 -11.77 -4.61
C SER A 222 9.52 -13.19 -4.94
N THR A 223 9.95 -13.93 -3.93
CA THR A 223 10.54 -15.28 -4.08
C THR A 223 9.57 -16.40 -3.81
N SER A 224 8.43 -16.12 -3.18
CA SER A 224 7.56 -17.18 -2.70
C SER A 224 6.08 -16.83 -2.67
N GLU A 225 5.27 -17.80 -3.08
CA GLU A 225 3.83 -17.85 -2.92
C GLU A 225 3.44 -18.81 -1.81
N MET A 226 2.33 -18.54 -1.11
CA MET A 226 1.76 -19.49 -0.15
C MET A 226 1.05 -20.60 -0.92
N ASP A 227 1.56 -21.83 -0.83
CA ASP A 227 0.88 -23.02 -1.30
C ASP A 227 -0.42 -23.22 -0.51
N GLU A 228 -1.55 -23.26 -1.21
CA GLU A 228 -2.86 -23.29 -0.58
C GLU A 228 -3.15 -24.58 0.21
N HIS A 229 -2.45 -25.67 -0.10
CA HIS A 229 -2.69 -27.00 0.46
C HIS A 229 -1.85 -27.24 1.72
N THR A 230 -0.59 -26.80 1.68
CA THR A 230 0.39 -26.95 2.76
C THR A 230 0.43 -25.75 3.70
N LYS A 231 -0.09 -24.59 3.26
CA LYS A 231 0.07 -23.28 3.92
C LYS A 231 1.54 -22.89 4.11
N GLN A 232 2.43 -23.45 3.30
CA GLN A 232 3.86 -23.15 3.29
C GLN A 232 4.21 -22.27 2.10
N PHE A 233 5.25 -21.47 2.22
CA PHE A 233 5.73 -20.64 1.12
C PHE A 233 6.66 -21.44 0.19
N GLY A 234 6.45 -21.35 -1.12
CA GLY A 234 7.25 -22.02 -2.16
C GLY A 234 7.49 -21.12 -3.37
N PRO A 235 8.43 -21.47 -4.28
CA PRO A 235 8.82 -20.60 -5.39
C PRO A 235 7.66 -20.29 -6.33
N ILE A 236 7.62 -19.05 -6.83
CA ILE A 236 6.62 -18.60 -7.81
C ILE A 236 6.86 -19.33 -9.14
N LYS A 237 5.87 -20.13 -9.56
CA LYS A 237 5.92 -20.94 -10.80
C LYS A 237 4.96 -20.43 -11.87
N ASP A 238 4.30 -19.30 -11.64
CA ASP A 238 3.35 -18.74 -12.60
C ASP A 238 4.08 -18.11 -13.78
N LEU A 239 3.84 -18.67 -14.96
CA LEU A 239 4.40 -18.21 -16.24
C LEU A 239 3.88 -16.82 -16.63
N ALA A 240 2.79 -16.35 -16.02
CA ALA A 240 2.26 -15.00 -16.22
C ALA A 240 3.27 -13.90 -15.86
N PHE A 241 4.19 -14.14 -14.91
CA PHE A 241 5.23 -13.17 -14.52
C PHE A 241 6.37 -13.05 -15.54
N TYR A 242 6.47 -13.97 -16.50
CA TYR A 242 7.55 -13.99 -17.50
C TYR A 242 7.13 -13.39 -18.85
N ARG A 243 5.93 -12.80 -18.92
CA ARG A 243 5.48 -12.05 -20.09
C ARG A 243 6.35 -10.81 -20.31
N SER A 244 6.46 -10.36 -21.55
CA SER A 244 7.25 -9.16 -21.88
C SER A 244 6.71 -7.91 -21.18
N ALA A 245 5.39 -7.83 -20.97
CA ALA A 245 4.76 -6.69 -20.31
C ALA A 245 4.82 -6.75 -18.77
N ASN A 246 5.11 -7.93 -18.18
CA ASN A 246 5.12 -8.07 -16.73
C ASN A 246 6.12 -7.12 -16.07
N ARG A 247 5.70 -6.49 -14.98
CA ARG A 247 6.54 -5.63 -14.15
C ARG A 247 6.26 -5.91 -12.67
N GLY A 248 7.31 -5.85 -11.87
CA GLY A 248 7.26 -5.83 -10.42
C GLY A 248 8.07 -4.65 -9.90
N SER A 249 8.15 -4.51 -8.58
CA SER A 249 9.04 -3.52 -7.98
C SER A 249 9.53 -3.92 -6.60
N LEU A 250 10.72 -3.43 -6.25
CA LEU A 250 11.33 -3.65 -4.95
C LEU A 250 12.22 -2.45 -4.57
N GLN A 251 12.36 -2.17 -3.28
CA GLN A 251 13.17 -1.04 -2.79
C GLN A 251 14.65 -1.20 -3.17
N PRO A 252 15.36 -0.09 -3.49
CA PRO A 252 16.68 -0.15 -4.11
C PRO A 252 17.79 -0.70 -3.19
N ASP A 253 17.55 -0.69 -1.88
CA ASP A 253 18.48 -1.15 -0.84
C ASP A 253 18.21 -2.58 -0.36
N CYS A 254 17.22 -3.28 -0.94
CA CYS A 254 16.93 -4.67 -0.56
C CYS A 254 18.19 -5.53 -0.85
N PRO A 255 18.80 -6.13 0.19
CA PRO A 255 20.14 -6.69 0.08
C PRO A 255 20.16 -8.11 -0.49
N ALA A 256 21.36 -8.53 -0.88
CA ALA A 256 21.66 -9.90 -1.29
C ALA A 256 21.57 -10.93 -0.16
N ALA A 257 21.52 -12.22 -0.53
CA ALA A 257 21.93 -13.30 0.38
C ALA A 257 23.32 -13.01 0.96
N GLY A 258 23.46 -13.18 2.27
CA GLY A 258 24.78 -13.36 2.88
C GLY A 258 25.26 -14.81 2.72
N SER A 259 26.52 -15.09 3.04
CA SER A 259 27.10 -16.45 3.00
C SER A 259 26.38 -17.47 3.90
N THR A 260 25.55 -16.99 4.85
CA THR A 260 24.86 -17.80 5.87
C THR A 260 23.33 -17.72 5.81
N GLN A 261 22.75 -16.92 4.92
CA GLN A 261 21.30 -16.67 4.86
C GLN A 261 20.79 -16.70 3.40
N PRO A 262 19.64 -17.32 3.12
CA PRO A 262 19.08 -17.36 1.76
C PRO A 262 18.73 -15.96 1.23
N ALA A 263 18.75 -15.80 -0.09
CA ALA A 263 18.49 -14.51 -0.71
C ALA A 263 17.04 -14.08 -0.46
N PRO A 264 16.78 -12.83 -0.04
CA PRO A 264 15.41 -12.35 0.15
C PRO A 264 14.67 -12.17 -1.19
N HIS A 265 15.41 -12.06 -2.29
CA HIS A 265 14.92 -11.97 -3.66
C HIS A 265 15.91 -12.59 -4.65
N TYR A 266 15.45 -12.96 -5.85
CA TYR A 266 16.28 -13.50 -6.93
C TYR A 266 16.31 -12.53 -8.12
N ILE A 267 16.79 -11.31 -7.88
CA ILE A 267 16.85 -10.27 -8.91
C ILE A 267 18.30 -10.06 -9.31
N GLY A 268 18.57 -10.22 -10.60
CA GLY A 268 19.83 -9.91 -11.28
C GLY A 268 19.67 -8.66 -12.14
N PHE A 269 20.46 -8.58 -13.21
CA PHE A 269 20.40 -7.47 -14.15
C PHE A 269 21.16 -7.78 -15.45
N ARG A 270 20.82 -7.05 -16.50
CA ARG A 270 21.62 -6.90 -17.72
C ARG A 270 22.07 -5.46 -17.89
N VAL A 271 23.04 -5.21 -18.76
CA VAL A 271 23.61 -3.86 -18.96
C VAL A 271 23.35 -3.31 -20.34
N VAL A 272 23.15 -2.00 -20.42
CA VAL A 272 23.12 -1.22 -21.65
C VAL A 272 24.39 -0.39 -21.76
N GLN A 273 25.05 -0.43 -22.93
CA GLN A 273 26.17 0.44 -23.26
C GLN A 273 25.69 1.63 -24.11
N ALA A 274 25.08 2.62 -23.48
CA ALA A 274 24.68 3.89 -24.07
C ALA A 274 24.53 4.95 -22.96
N ALA A 275 24.56 6.23 -23.33
CA ALA A 275 24.13 7.28 -22.40
C ALA A 275 22.66 7.06 -21.99
N LEU A 276 22.27 7.55 -20.82
CA LEU A 276 20.86 7.65 -20.47
C LEU A 276 20.18 8.68 -21.41
N PRO A 277 18.91 8.48 -21.80
CA PRO A 277 18.14 9.52 -22.48
C PRO A 277 18.18 10.86 -21.74
N LYS A 278 18.04 11.94 -22.50
CA LYS A 278 17.93 13.30 -21.95
C LYS A 278 16.48 13.69 -21.63
N THR A 279 15.52 12.82 -21.88
CA THR A 279 14.11 13.02 -21.54
C THR A 279 13.98 13.30 -20.05
N GLU A 280 13.20 14.32 -19.69
CA GLU A 280 12.95 14.62 -18.29
C GLU A 280 12.15 13.49 -17.65
N ALA A 281 12.56 13.09 -16.45
CA ALA A 281 11.84 12.08 -15.68
C ALA A 281 10.49 12.62 -15.22
N THR A 282 9.50 11.73 -15.09
CA THR A 282 8.17 12.09 -14.62
C THR A 282 8.23 12.50 -13.14
N ALA A 283 7.59 13.61 -12.78
CA ALA A 283 7.54 14.04 -11.39
C ALA A 283 6.79 13.03 -10.52
N PHE A 284 7.36 12.70 -9.37
CA PHE A 284 6.70 11.88 -8.35
C PHE A 284 5.89 12.79 -7.43
N ALA A 285 4.62 12.45 -7.20
CA ALA A 285 3.76 13.10 -6.24
C ALA A 285 3.22 12.07 -5.26
N TYR A 286 3.28 12.38 -3.96
CA TYR A 286 2.58 11.60 -2.94
C TYR A 286 1.05 11.72 -3.12
N SER A 287 0.32 10.72 -2.65
CA SER A 287 -1.13 10.70 -2.62
C SER A 287 -1.73 11.86 -1.82
N PHE A 288 -2.99 12.19 -2.11
CA PHE A 288 -3.69 13.35 -1.56
C PHE A 288 -3.61 13.46 -0.03
N PRO A 289 -3.74 12.37 0.77
CA PRO A 289 -3.63 12.46 2.23
C PRO A 289 -2.27 12.90 2.77
N LEU A 290 -1.24 12.96 1.93
CA LEU A 290 0.10 13.44 2.28
C LEU A 290 0.37 14.85 1.74
N GLN A 291 -0.58 15.45 1.02
CA GLN A 291 -0.46 16.78 0.43
C GLN A 291 -1.05 17.86 1.34
N GLY A 292 -0.58 19.10 1.16
CA GLY A 292 -1.13 20.27 1.87
C GLY A 292 -1.05 20.20 3.40
N VAL A 293 -0.18 19.36 3.96
CA VAL A 293 -0.08 19.14 5.41
C VAL A 293 0.42 20.39 6.10
N ILE A 294 -0.38 20.97 7.00
CA ILE A 294 -0.02 22.15 7.80
C ILE A 294 1.14 21.79 8.74
N GLN A 295 2.22 22.56 8.76
CA GLN A 295 3.38 22.27 9.62
C GLN A 295 3.30 22.98 10.98
N ASN A 296 2.46 24.02 11.11
CA ASN A 296 2.24 24.70 12.38
C ASN A 296 1.68 23.76 13.45
N THR A 297 2.44 23.57 14.53
CA THR A 297 2.06 22.72 15.67
C THR A 297 1.39 23.46 16.82
N ALA A 298 1.40 24.80 16.81
CA ALA A 298 0.88 25.61 17.92
C ALA A 298 -0.63 25.43 18.13
N LEU A 299 -1.36 25.02 17.09
CA LEU A 299 -2.82 24.80 17.13
C LEU A 299 -3.20 23.43 17.69
N ALA A 300 -2.22 22.52 17.88
CA ALA A 300 -2.47 21.14 18.25
C ALA A 300 -2.63 20.91 19.76
N VAL A 301 -2.14 21.85 20.58
CA VAL A 301 -2.03 21.67 22.04
C VAL A 301 -3.32 22.01 22.80
N ALA A 302 -4.19 22.82 22.22
CA ALA A 302 -5.50 23.13 22.79
C ALA A 302 -6.51 22.02 22.43
N GLY A 303 -7.39 21.69 23.36
CA GLY A 303 -8.39 20.64 23.16
C GLY A 303 -9.44 20.61 24.26
N PRO A 304 -10.33 19.62 24.26
CA PRO A 304 -11.45 19.55 25.19
C PRO A 304 -10.97 19.54 26.64
N ASP A 305 -11.75 20.14 27.53
CA ASP A 305 -11.50 20.16 28.97
C ASP A 305 -11.32 18.72 29.50
N PRO A 306 -10.12 18.35 30.02
CA PRO A 306 -9.84 16.99 30.47
C PRO A 306 -10.68 16.58 31.69
N ALA A 307 -11.28 17.54 32.41
CA ALA A 307 -12.15 17.26 33.55
C ALA A 307 -13.60 16.92 33.14
N LYS A 308 -13.99 17.19 31.89
CA LYS A 308 -15.34 16.90 31.37
C LYS A 308 -15.31 15.72 30.41
N PRO A 309 -16.26 14.77 30.49
CA PRO A 309 -16.33 13.69 29.51
C PRO A 309 -16.35 14.21 28.08
N TYR A 310 -15.45 13.68 27.23
CA TYR A 310 -15.41 13.96 25.80
C TYR A 310 -15.46 12.65 25.01
N PHE A 311 -16.29 12.59 23.98
CA PHE A 311 -16.40 11.42 23.10
C PHE A 311 -16.85 11.83 21.68
N LYS A 312 -16.24 11.24 20.66
CA LYS A 312 -16.64 11.32 19.26
C LYS A 312 -16.40 9.99 18.56
N ALA A 313 -17.27 9.65 17.61
CA ALA A 313 -17.10 8.50 16.73
C ALA A 313 -17.21 8.93 15.26
N ARG A 314 -16.29 8.45 14.42
CA ARG A 314 -16.21 8.76 12.98
C ARG A 314 -15.99 7.50 12.16
N GLN A 315 -16.57 7.44 10.97
CA GLN A 315 -16.13 6.49 9.96
C GLN A 315 -14.75 6.92 9.45
N VAL A 316 -13.84 5.96 9.25
CA VAL A 316 -12.47 6.22 8.78
C VAL A 316 -12.31 5.82 7.32
N MET A 317 -12.83 4.65 6.96
CA MET A 317 -12.63 4.07 5.65
C MET A 317 -13.85 4.29 4.76
N ALA A 318 -13.61 4.73 3.52
CA ALA A 318 -14.65 4.87 2.52
C ALA A 318 -15.34 3.54 2.21
N SER A 319 -16.65 3.56 1.98
CA SER A 319 -17.47 2.42 1.62
C SER A 319 -18.09 2.55 0.24
N PRO A 320 -17.94 1.57 -0.66
CA PRO A 320 -17.36 0.25 -0.41
C PRO A 320 -15.84 0.26 -0.15
N PRO A 321 -15.33 -0.37 0.93
CA PRO A 321 -14.04 -1.02 0.90
C PRO A 321 -14.24 -2.53 1.19
N ASP A 322 -15.44 -3.06 0.94
CA ASP A 322 -15.92 -4.37 1.36
C ASP A 322 -16.40 -5.06 0.10
N LEU A 323 -15.73 -6.15 -0.29
CA LEU A 323 -16.11 -6.99 -1.42
C LEU A 323 -15.96 -6.33 -2.81
N THR A 324 -15.26 -5.19 -2.92
CA THR A 324 -15.07 -4.51 -4.21
C THR A 324 -13.85 -4.96 -4.98
N MET A 325 -14.04 -5.18 -6.28
CA MET A 325 -12.97 -5.35 -7.24
C MET A 325 -12.33 -3.99 -7.58
N PRO A 326 -11.05 -3.93 -8.00
CA PRO A 326 -10.38 -2.67 -8.36
C PRO A 326 -11.19 -1.80 -9.34
N ILE A 327 -11.80 -2.42 -10.34
CA ILE A 327 -12.64 -1.73 -11.34
C ILE A 327 -13.90 -1.07 -10.71
N GLU A 328 -14.40 -1.60 -9.59
CA GLU A 328 -15.53 -1.03 -8.86
C GLU A 328 -15.08 0.19 -8.07
N ASN A 329 -13.90 0.13 -7.45
CA ASN A 329 -13.25 1.30 -6.84
C ASN A 329 -13.05 2.41 -7.86
N GLU A 330 -12.51 2.09 -9.05
CA GLU A 330 -12.37 3.08 -10.13
C GLU A 330 -13.72 3.69 -10.53
N THR A 331 -14.77 2.86 -10.59
CA THR A 331 -16.14 3.30 -10.94
C THR A 331 -16.70 4.27 -9.91
N VAL A 332 -16.44 4.06 -8.62
CA VAL A 332 -16.81 5.01 -7.56
C VAL A 332 -15.76 6.10 -7.32
N GLY A 333 -14.68 6.15 -8.10
CA GLY A 333 -13.64 7.16 -7.97
C GLY A 333 -12.67 6.98 -6.78
N LEU A 334 -12.67 5.80 -6.14
CA LEU A 334 -11.64 5.42 -5.16
C LEU A 334 -10.38 4.90 -5.88
N ASP A 335 -9.23 5.02 -5.20
CA ASP A 335 -7.97 4.44 -5.67
C ASP A 335 -8.11 2.90 -5.81
N PRO A 336 -7.70 2.30 -6.95
CA PRO A 336 -7.70 0.85 -7.16
C PRO A 336 -6.99 0.05 -6.06
N ALA A 337 -6.02 0.64 -5.36
CA ALA A 337 -5.31 0.03 -4.24
C ALA A 337 -6.24 -0.35 -3.06
N ASN A 338 -7.44 0.22 -2.97
CA ASN A 338 -8.43 -0.06 -1.91
C ASN A 338 -9.21 -1.38 -2.12
N GLN A 339 -8.52 -2.51 -2.30
CA GLN A 339 -9.01 -3.83 -2.75
C GLN A 339 -9.99 -4.62 -1.84
N GLY A 340 -10.76 -3.98 -0.97
CA GLY A 340 -11.92 -4.65 -0.37
C GLY A 340 -11.74 -5.23 1.05
N LYS A 341 -10.57 -5.06 1.69
CA LYS A 341 -10.36 -5.21 3.15
C LYS A 341 -9.20 -4.35 3.61
N VAL A 342 -9.41 -3.43 4.56
CA VAL A 342 -8.32 -2.81 5.33
C VAL A 342 -8.11 -3.57 6.64
N HIS A 343 -6.86 -3.97 6.88
CA HIS A 343 -6.48 -4.84 7.99
C HIS A 343 -5.11 -4.44 8.56
N SER A 344 -4.87 -4.83 9.82
CA SER A 344 -3.64 -4.53 10.60
C SER A 344 -3.13 -3.10 10.39
N SER A 345 -4.01 -2.11 10.53
CA SER A 345 -3.65 -0.71 10.45
C SER A 345 -2.91 -0.23 11.70
N GLY A 346 -2.20 0.88 11.54
CA GLY A 346 -1.66 1.70 12.61
C GLY A 346 -2.22 3.12 12.52
N ILE A 347 -2.31 3.80 13.67
CA ILE A 347 -2.73 5.21 13.77
C ILE A 347 -1.69 6.02 14.55
N VAL A 348 -1.45 7.25 14.13
CA VAL A 348 -0.55 8.16 14.86
C VAL A 348 -1.10 9.57 14.93
N GLY A 349 -0.96 10.17 16.10
CA GLY A 349 -1.19 11.59 16.32
C GLY A 349 0.04 12.38 15.90
N CYS A 350 -0.10 13.19 14.86
CA CYS A 350 0.95 14.05 14.35
C CYS A 350 1.18 15.26 15.29
N PRO A 351 2.40 15.83 15.33
CA PRO A 351 2.67 17.03 16.11
C PRO A 351 1.77 18.24 15.81
N ASN A 352 1.27 18.35 14.59
CA ASN A 352 0.33 19.39 14.16
C ASN A 352 -1.14 19.14 14.57
N GLY A 353 -1.42 18.01 15.21
CA GLY A 353 -2.76 17.61 15.65
C GLY A 353 -3.53 16.78 14.63
N ASP A 354 -2.99 16.59 13.42
CA ASP A 354 -3.57 15.64 12.46
C ASP A 354 -3.51 14.21 13.02
N LEU A 355 -4.42 13.36 12.56
CA LEU A 355 -4.28 11.91 12.69
C LEU A 355 -3.94 11.33 11.33
N LEU A 356 -2.95 10.44 11.31
CA LEU A 356 -2.61 9.67 10.13
C LEU A 356 -2.88 8.19 10.40
N LEU A 357 -3.57 7.54 9.47
CA LEU A 357 -3.81 6.10 9.51
C LEU A 357 -3.20 5.46 8.27
N ILE A 358 -2.44 4.38 8.49
CA ILE A 358 -1.91 3.54 7.41
C ILE A 358 -2.33 2.11 7.70
N GLY A 359 -2.84 1.41 6.70
CA GLY A 359 -3.22 0.00 6.82
C GLY A 359 -2.99 -0.73 5.51
N PHE A 360 -2.91 -2.05 5.56
CA PHE A 360 -2.82 -2.80 4.32
C PHE A 360 -4.21 -3.10 3.77
N SER A 361 -4.29 -3.11 2.45
CA SER A 361 -5.48 -3.37 1.67
C SER A 361 -5.25 -4.63 0.83
N SER A 362 -6.23 -5.54 0.76
CA SER A 362 -6.08 -6.81 0.03
C SER A 362 -7.41 -7.33 -0.52
N SER A 363 -7.32 -8.08 -1.64
CA SER A 363 -8.48 -8.70 -2.27
C SER A 363 -9.22 -9.70 -1.38
N ARG A 364 -10.53 -9.87 -1.63
CA ARG A 364 -11.40 -10.77 -0.86
C ARG A 364 -11.05 -12.25 -1.02
N THR A 365 -10.62 -12.66 -2.22
CA THR A 365 -10.64 -14.05 -2.70
C THR A 365 -9.38 -14.85 -2.38
N LYS A 366 -8.18 -14.24 -2.38
CA LYS A 366 -6.90 -14.92 -2.10
C LYS A 366 -6.15 -14.46 -0.84
N SER A 367 -6.88 -13.90 0.14
CA SER A 367 -6.41 -13.65 1.51
C SER A 367 -5.26 -12.64 1.66
N GLU A 368 -4.96 -12.31 2.92
CA GLU A 368 -3.80 -11.52 3.37
C GLU A 368 -2.45 -12.19 3.02
N SER A 369 -2.29 -12.83 1.87
CA SER A 369 -1.03 -13.44 1.43
C SER A 369 -0.80 -13.25 -0.06
N ALA A 370 -1.73 -12.60 -0.75
CA ALA A 370 -1.59 -12.30 -2.15
C ALA A 370 -0.53 -11.21 -2.40
N PRO A 371 0.25 -11.31 -3.49
CA PRO A 371 1.31 -10.36 -3.82
C PRO A 371 0.81 -8.99 -4.27
N ASN A 372 -0.51 -8.75 -4.23
CA ASN A 372 -1.16 -7.47 -4.54
C ASN A 372 -1.74 -6.80 -3.28
N ALA A 373 -1.38 -7.27 -2.08
CA ALA A 373 -1.67 -6.54 -0.86
C ALA A 373 -0.83 -5.26 -0.85
N THR A 374 -1.49 -4.11 -0.68
CA THR A 374 -0.88 -2.78 -0.79
C THR A 374 -1.04 -2.00 0.50
N MET A 375 -0.23 -0.95 0.71
CA MET A 375 -0.43 -0.05 1.84
C MET A 375 -1.28 1.15 1.41
N VAL A 376 -2.33 1.45 2.16
CA VAL A 376 -3.20 2.62 1.97
C VAL A 376 -3.08 3.57 3.15
N VAL A 377 -3.27 4.87 2.88
CA VAL A 377 -3.20 5.95 3.85
C VAL A 377 -4.45 6.82 3.79
N THR A 378 -4.88 7.31 4.95
CA THR A 378 -5.86 8.39 5.08
C THR A 378 -5.48 9.30 6.24
N ARG A 379 -6.00 10.53 6.25
CA ARG A 379 -5.70 11.57 7.24
C ARG A 379 -6.99 12.22 7.73
N LEU A 380 -7.04 12.51 9.02
CA LEU A 380 -7.95 13.48 9.62
C LEU A 380 -7.16 14.74 9.94
N ARG A 381 -7.48 15.85 9.27
CA ARG A 381 -6.81 17.13 9.51
C ARG A 381 -7.23 17.71 10.85
N ASN A 382 -6.30 18.35 11.56
CA ASN A 382 -6.61 19.06 12.80
C ASN A 382 -7.71 20.10 12.54
N GLY A 383 -8.79 20.02 13.32
CA GLY A 383 -9.95 20.89 13.18
C GLY A 383 -10.94 20.53 12.07
N ALA A 384 -10.75 19.41 11.35
CA ALA A 384 -11.75 18.84 10.44
C ALA A 384 -12.62 17.79 11.15
N GLU A 385 -13.82 17.53 10.63
CA GLU A 385 -14.74 16.52 11.18
C GLU A 385 -14.78 15.21 10.38
N GLU A 386 -14.22 15.19 9.17
CA GLU A 386 -14.25 14.04 8.26
C GLU A 386 -12.85 13.58 7.88
N TRP A 387 -12.67 12.26 7.84
CA TRP A 387 -11.46 11.65 7.27
C TRP A 387 -11.44 11.81 5.75
N GLU A 388 -10.26 11.99 5.18
CA GLU A 388 -10.07 12.05 3.73
C GLU A 388 -10.28 10.67 3.08
N LEU A 389 -10.58 10.65 1.78
CA LEU A 389 -10.66 9.39 1.05
C LEU A 389 -9.30 8.65 1.09
N PRO A 390 -9.30 7.33 1.33
CA PRO A 390 -8.07 6.55 1.40
C PRO A 390 -7.43 6.44 0.01
N GLU A 391 -6.11 6.63 -0.06
CA GLU A 391 -5.31 6.47 -1.28
C GLU A 391 -4.07 5.62 -0.99
N VAL A 392 -3.37 5.18 -2.04
CA VAL A 392 -2.14 4.40 -1.87
C VAL A 392 -1.10 5.16 -1.05
N PHE A 393 -0.48 4.49 -0.08
CA PHE A 393 0.72 4.97 0.60
C PHE A 393 1.96 4.55 -0.20
N TYR A 394 2.14 3.24 -0.33
CA TYR A 394 3.05 2.61 -1.29
C TYR A 394 2.52 1.24 -1.70
N ASP A 395 3.01 0.78 -2.84
CA ASP A 395 2.75 -0.54 -3.40
C ASP A 395 4.03 -1.03 -4.09
N ARG A 396 4.63 -2.09 -3.57
CA ARG A 396 5.69 -2.84 -4.22
C ARG A 396 5.02 -3.92 -5.06
N SER A 397 4.79 -3.61 -6.34
CA SER A 397 4.12 -4.53 -7.26
C SER A 397 4.79 -5.90 -7.27
N SER A 398 3.97 -6.96 -7.19
CA SER A 398 4.35 -8.37 -7.01
C SER A 398 4.96 -8.72 -5.63
N VAL A 399 4.88 -7.83 -4.65
CA VAL A 399 5.28 -8.07 -3.25
C VAL A 399 4.06 -7.88 -2.36
N ASN A 400 3.89 -8.79 -1.40
CA ASN A 400 2.81 -8.70 -0.43
C ASN A 400 3.17 -7.64 0.64
N ASP A 401 2.66 -6.42 0.53
CA ASP A 401 2.87 -5.36 1.52
C ASP A 401 1.82 -5.41 2.61
N GLN A 402 2.24 -5.55 3.87
CA GLN A 402 1.33 -5.79 4.98
C GLN A 402 1.77 -5.16 6.29
N SER A 403 0.86 -5.20 7.28
CA SER A 403 1.11 -4.89 8.68
C SER A 403 1.72 -3.51 8.90
N ALA A 404 0.88 -2.54 9.21
CA ALA A 404 1.33 -1.20 9.56
C ALA A 404 1.48 -1.07 11.08
N LEU A 405 2.62 -0.52 11.50
CA LEU A 405 2.83 0.07 12.81
C LEU A 405 3.28 1.52 12.61
N LEU A 406 2.58 2.45 13.27
CA LEU A 406 2.97 3.85 13.30
C LEU A 406 3.37 4.24 14.73
N TRP A 407 4.36 5.10 14.85
CA TRP A 407 4.84 5.57 16.15
C TRP A 407 5.35 7.00 16.06
N ASN A 408 4.89 7.86 16.98
CA ASN A 408 5.42 9.21 17.13
C ASN A 408 6.51 9.20 18.22
N ASP A 409 7.76 9.26 17.79
CA ASP A 409 8.93 9.39 18.64
C ASP A 409 9.34 10.88 18.70
N ASN A 410 8.68 11.62 19.58
CA ASN A 410 8.97 13.03 19.86
C ASN A 410 9.05 13.91 18.60
N GLY A 411 8.06 13.76 17.71
CA GLY A 411 7.95 14.52 16.46
C GLY A 411 8.52 13.82 15.23
N THR A 412 9.29 12.74 15.42
CA THR A 412 9.63 11.84 14.32
C THR A 412 8.56 10.76 14.20
N LEU A 413 7.81 10.78 13.11
CA LEU A 413 6.87 9.71 12.80
C LEU A 413 7.63 8.55 12.18
N TRP A 414 7.52 7.38 12.79
CA TRP A 414 8.03 6.13 12.27
C TRP A 414 6.89 5.33 11.67
N PHE A 415 7.17 4.71 10.53
CA PHE A 415 6.37 3.64 9.96
C PHE A 415 7.21 2.38 9.92
N PHE A 416 6.65 1.27 10.39
CA PHE A 416 7.17 -0.08 10.18
C PHE A 416 6.14 -0.87 9.38
N GLY A 417 6.59 -1.44 8.27
CA GLY A 417 5.82 -2.30 7.39
C GLY A 417 6.34 -3.72 7.45
N GLY A 418 5.44 -4.69 7.42
CA GLY A 418 5.75 -6.09 7.17
C GLY A 418 5.60 -6.45 5.70
N GLY A 419 5.47 -7.75 5.46
CA GLY A 419 5.18 -8.27 4.14
C GLY A 419 5.70 -9.67 3.92
N ARG A 420 4.93 -10.50 3.22
CA ARG A 420 5.29 -11.89 2.91
C ARG A 420 6.06 -11.96 1.59
N GLY A 421 6.83 -13.02 1.38
CA GLY A 421 7.47 -13.29 0.09
C GLY A 421 8.88 -12.70 -0.12
N LEU A 422 9.48 -12.11 0.92
CA LEU A 422 10.84 -11.56 0.88
C LEU A 422 11.85 -12.30 1.78
N GLY A 423 11.65 -13.61 1.97
CA GLY A 423 12.59 -14.49 2.67
C GLY A 423 13.02 -13.98 4.05
N THR A 424 14.25 -13.45 4.11
CA THR A 424 14.95 -13.03 5.34
C THR A 424 14.66 -11.61 5.78
N VAL A 425 13.85 -10.83 5.05
CA VAL A 425 13.48 -9.45 5.42
C VAL A 425 12.36 -9.47 6.47
N PRO A 426 12.61 -9.06 7.73
CA PRO A 426 11.60 -9.14 8.77
C PRO A 426 10.60 -7.97 8.77
N PHE A 427 11.00 -6.83 8.24
CA PHE A 427 10.18 -5.63 8.11
C PHE A 427 10.88 -4.64 7.18
N VAL A 428 10.20 -3.56 6.86
CA VAL A 428 10.73 -2.35 6.22
C VAL A 428 10.34 -1.15 7.07
N PHE A 429 11.05 -0.04 6.96
CA PHE A 429 10.68 1.17 7.71
C PHE A 429 10.95 2.45 6.93
N THR A 430 10.21 3.50 7.29
CA THR A 430 10.44 4.87 6.80
C THR A 430 10.05 5.88 7.89
N LYS A 431 10.55 7.11 7.76
CA LYS A 431 10.37 8.17 8.74
C LYS A 431 9.88 9.46 8.11
N SER A 432 9.11 10.23 8.87
CA SER A 432 8.71 11.61 8.56
C SER A 432 9.01 12.53 9.74
N THR A 433 9.45 13.75 9.45
CA THR A 433 9.69 14.81 10.45
C THR A 433 8.86 16.06 10.16
N ASP A 434 7.90 15.95 9.25
CA ASP A 434 7.08 17.05 8.74
C ASP A 434 5.59 16.67 8.80
N ASN A 435 5.18 16.08 9.93
CA ASN A 435 3.79 15.68 10.20
C ASN A 435 3.23 14.70 9.15
N GLY A 436 4.08 13.83 8.61
CA GLY A 436 3.71 12.81 7.63
C GLY A 436 3.53 13.36 6.22
N ALA A 437 4.03 14.55 5.90
CA ALA A 437 3.90 15.13 4.56
C ALA A 437 4.88 14.50 3.56
N THR A 438 6.12 14.27 4.00
CA THR A 438 7.14 13.55 3.25
C THR A 438 7.78 12.48 4.09
N TRP A 439 8.30 11.47 3.41
CA TRP A 439 8.87 10.28 4.02
C TRP A 439 10.25 10.01 3.43
N THR A 440 11.15 9.46 4.24
CA THR A 440 12.42 8.93 3.73
C THR A 440 12.15 7.75 2.77
N PRO A 441 13.11 7.38 1.91
CA PRO A 441 12.97 6.15 1.13
C PRO A 441 12.64 4.93 2.02
N LEU A 442 11.84 4.00 1.50
CA LEU A 442 11.54 2.75 2.19
C LEU A 442 12.85 1.98 2.40
N THR A 443 13.17 1.68 3.65
CA THR A 443 14.48 1.15 4.06
C THR A 443 14.35 -0.31 4.50
N THR A 444 15.28 -1.13 4.04
CA THR A 444 15.43 -2.52 4.51
C THR A 444 16.33 -2.53 5.77
N PRO A 445 15.93 -3.19 6.87
CA PRO A 445 16.71 -3.15 8.11
C PRO A 445 18.04 -3.88 7.96
N LEU A 446 19.12 -3.24 8.39
CA LEU A 446 20.40 -3.90 8.61
C LEU A 446 20.34 -4.67 9.93
N VAL A 447 19.94 -5.94 9.85
CA VAL A 447 19.85 -6.83 11.01
C VAL A 447 21.22 -7.43 11.32
N LYS A 448 21.62 -7.38 12.59
CA LYS A 448 22.89 -7.93 13.10
C LYS A 448 22.61 -9.01 14.14
N GLY A 449 23.53 -9.98 14.20
CA GLY A 449 23.44 -11.10 15.13
C GLY A 449 22.55 -12.24 14.62
N GLU A 450 22.27 -13.21 15.50
CA GLU A 450 21.37 -14.31 15.20
C GLU A 450 19.91 -13.83 15.18
N VAL A 451 19.16 -14.29 14.19
CA VAL A 451 17.73 -14.02 14.06
C VAL A 451 17.01 -15.34 14.20
N GLY A 452 16.16 -15.44 15.23
CA GLY A 452 15.29 -16.61 15.39
C GLY A 452 14.09 -16.55 14.45
N PRO A 453 13.25 -17.60 14.42
CA PRO A 453 12.08 -17.63 13.55
C PRO A 453 11.14 -16.45 13.80
N PHE A 454 10.76 -15.75 12.73
CA PHE A 454 9.89 -14.58 12.77
C PHE A 454 8.75 -14.70 11.76
N ALA A 455 7.69 -13.91 11.97
CA ALA A 455 6.73 -13.58 10.93
C ALA A 455 6.89 -12.08 10.59
N PRO A 456 6.96 -11.70 9.30
CA PRO A 456 7.20 -10.31 8.92
C PRO A 456 5.93 -9.46 9.08
N GLN A 457 5.51 -9.27 10.32
CA GLN A 457 4.26 -8.61 10.71
C GLN A 457 4.49 -7.76 11.97
N PRO A 458 4.88 -6.48 11.80
CA PRO A 458 4.84 -5.50 12.87
C PRO A 458 3.46 -5.39 13.54
N ILE A 459 3.44 -5.14 14.85
CA ILE A 459 2.23 -5.03 15.69
C ILE A 459 2.27 -3.75 16.56
N THR A 460 1.18 -3.46 17.29
CA THR A 460 0.76 -2.13 17.85
C THR A 460 1.65 -1.49 18.91
N SER A 461 2.93 -1.85 19.01
CA SER A 461 3.79 -1.36 20.10
C SER A 461 5.17 -0.99 19.59
N ALA A 462 5.52 0.28 19.75
CA ALA A 462 6.88 0.79 19.66
C ALA A 462 7.14 1.79 20.80
N PHE A 463 8.34 1.75 21.35
CA PHE A 463 8.71 2.59 22.49
C PHE A 463 10.23 2.71 22.61
N ARG A 464 10.69 3.65 23.43
CA ARG A 464 12.08 3.70 23.89
C ARG A 464 12.22 3.05 25.26
N GLY A 465 13.25 2.23 25.43
CA GLY A 465 13.73 1.81 26.74
C GLY A 465 14.37 2.97 27.49
N SER A 466 14.65 2.78 28.78
CA SER A 466 15.29 3.81 29.62
C SER A 466 16.72 4.14 29.22
N ASP A 467 17.38 3.25 28.48
CA ASP A 467 18.69 3.43 27.86
C ASP A 467 18.62 4.15 26.49
N GLY A 468 17.41 4.52 26.04
CA GLY A 468 17.17 5.15 24.75
C GLY A 468 17.06 4.16 23.58
N THR A 469 17.21 2.85 23.81
CA THR A 469 17.04 1.82 22.78
C THR A 469 15.61 1.86 22.24
N ILE A 470 15.46 1.83 20.92
CA ILE A 470 14.15 1.70 20.26
C ILE A 470 13.76 0.23 20.28
N TYR A 471 12.55 -0.07 20.75
CA TYR A 471 11.92 -1.37 20.64
C TYR A 471 10.64 -1.26 19.82
N PHE A 472 10.35 -2.27 19.01
CA PHE A 472 9.00 -2.46 18.49
C PHE A 472 8.63 -3.94 18.39
N GLY A 473 7.34 -4.23 18.51
CA GLY A 473 6.79 -5.57 18.47
C GLY A 473 6.59 -6.10 17.04
N SER A 474 6.88 -7.38 16.85
CA SER A 474 6.52 -8.14 15.66
C SER A 474 6.03 -9.53 16.05
N ASP A 475 5.24 -10.17 15.18
CA ASP A 475 4.93 -11.60 15.36
C ASP A 475 6.15 -12.48 15.11
N ALA A 476 6.24 -13.59 15.85
CA ALA A 476 7.21 -14.65 15.64
C ALA A 476 6.55 -15.89 15.02
N GLU A 477 7.30 -16.99 14.89
CA GLU A 477 6.72 -18.27 14.47
C GLU A 477 5.69 -18.79 15.51
N GLY A 478 4.63 -19.44 15.01
CA GLY A 478 3.57 -20.00 15.84
C GLY A 478 2.75 -18.94 16.58
N SER A 479 2.41 -19.23 17.84
CA SER A 479 1.58 -18.40 18.72
C SER A 479 2.42 -17.49 19.61
N THR A 480 3.45 -16.85 19.07
CA THR A 480 4.38 -16.00 19.82
C THR A 480 4.64 -14.67 19.11
N SER A 481 5.10 -13.66 19.85
CA SER A 481 5.61 -12.39 19.32
C SER A 481 7.02 -12.14 19.86
N LEU A 482 7.76 -11.24 19.22
CA LEU A 482 9.12 -10.83 19.61
C LEU A 482 9.26 -9.31 19.62
N LEU A 483 10.37 -8.82 20.19
CA LEU A 483 10.79 -7.43 20.08
C LEU A 483 12.02 -7.31 19.18
N TRP A 484 11.98 -6.37 18.23
CA TRP A 484 13.15 -5.87 17.54
C TRP A 484 13.74 -4.70 18.32
N ALA A 485 15.06 -4.61 18.41
CA ALA A 485 15.77 -3.57 19.13
C ALA A 485 16.73 -2.79 18.22
N SER A 486 16.84 -1.48 18.42
CA SER A 486 17.87 -0.64 17.79
C SER A 486 18.52 0.31 18.80
N HIS A 487 19.82 0.16 18.97
CA HIS A 487 20.64 0.97 19.88
C HIS A 487 21.20 2.25 19.24
N ASP A 488 21.00 2.45 17.93
CA ASP A 488 21.64 3.51 17.14
C ASP A 488 20.64 4.31 16.28
N ASN A 489 19.39 4.38 16.74
CA ASN A 489 18.28 5.10 16.09
C ASN A 489 17.96 4.59 14.68
N GLY A 490 17.89 3.26 14.54
CA GLY A 490 17.45 2.55 13.36
C GLY A 490 18.52 2.34 12.28
N LYS A 491 19.81 2.57 12.59
CA LYS A 491 20.90 2.24 11.65
C LYS A 491 21.16 0.74 11.63
N THR A 492 21.06 0.08 12.78
CA THR A 492 21.14 -1.38 12.93
C THR A 492 20.04 -1.90 13.84
N TRP A 493 19.63 -3.13 13.57
CA TRP A 493 18.54 -3.81 14.27
C TRP A 493 18.98 -5.18 14.78
N TYR A 494 18.38 -5.62 15.88
CA TYR A 494 18.68 -6.89 16.54
C TYR A 494 17.38 -7.58 16.96
N ASP A 495 17.34 -8.89 16.79
CA ASP A 495 16.36 -9.75 17.47
C ASP A 495 16.72 -9.81 18.95
N THR A 496 15.77 -9.53 19.84
CA THR A 496 16.01 -9.60 21.30
C THR A 496 16.22 -11.03 21.81
N GLY A 497 15.84 -12.06 21.05
CA GLY A 497 15.99 -13.46 21.43
C GLY A 497 14.79 -14.03 22.19
N GLY A 498 13.99 -13.22 22.89
CA GLY A 498 12.84 -13.69 23.65
C GLY A 498 11.54 -13.73 22.85
N ARG A 499 10.69 -14.71 23.15
CA ARG A 499 9.38 -14.90 22.53
C ARG A 499 8.30 -14.88 23.61
N THR A 500 7.26 -14.10 23.38
CA THR A 500 6.13 -13.98 24.31
C THR A 500 5.19 -15.17 24.19
N HIS A 501 4.32 -15.29 25.18
CA HIS A 501 3.32 -16.36 25.27
C HIS A 501 2.07 -16.11 24.42
N GLY A 502 2.18 -15.44 23.28
CA GLY A 502 1.01 -15.10 22.47
C GLY A 502 1.38 -14.36 21.19
N ARG A 503 0.62 -14.59 20.11
CA ARG A 503 0.75 -13.82 18.86
C ARG A 503 -0.02 -12.50 18.96
N HIS A 504 0.41 -11.43 18.30
CA HIS A 504 -0.17 -10.09 18.46
C HIS A 504 -0.09 -9.57 19.91
N THR A 505 1.04 -9.79 20.57
CA THR A 505 1.28 -9.25 21.91
C THR A 505 1.43 -7.73 21.88
N ALA A 506 0.75 -7.04 22.79
CA ALA A 506 0.92 -5.62 23.05
C ALA A 506 2.01 -5.43 24.13
N PHE A 507 2.93 -4.50 23.90
CA PHE A 507 4.10 -4.26 24.75
C PHE A 507 4.11 -2.85 25.32
N ILE A 508 4.51 -2.71 26.59
CA ILE A 508 4.72 -1.40 27.20
C ILE A 508 5.87 -1.44 28.23
N PRO A 509 6.78 -0.46 28.25
CA PRO A 509 7.74 -0.32 29.34
C PRO A 509 7.06 0.18 30.61
N LEU A 510 7.41 -0.42 31.73
CA LEU A 510 6.96 -0.04 33.07
C LEU A 510 7.94 0.92 33.73
N LYS A 511 7.46 1.64 34.76
CA LYS A 511 8.29 2.60 35.52
C LYS A 511 9.49 1.95 36.22
N ASP A 512 9.43 0.66 36.49
CA ASP A 512 10.51 -0.12 37.12
C ASP A 512 11.49 -0.74 36.11
N ASN A 513 11.44 -0.30 34.85
CA ASN A 513 12.22 -0.79 33.71
C ASN A 513 11.91 -2.20 33.24
N ARG A 514 10.90 -2.89 33.81
CA ARG A 514 10.38 -4.10 33.18
C ARG A 514 9.62 -3.76 31.91
N ILE A 515 9.53 -4.71 30.99
CA ILE A 515 8.62 -4.64 29.85
C ILE A 515 7.43 -5.55 30.15
N LEU A 516 6.24 -4.98 30.15
CA LEU A 516 4.98 -5.72 30.23
C LEU A 516 4.56 -6.14 28.82
N ALA A 517 4.32 -7.43 28.65
CA ALA A 517 3.67 -8.03 27.50
C ALA A 517 2.25 -8.46 27.90
N MET A 518 1.24 -8.01 27.15
CA MET A 518 -0.16 -8.38 27.35
C MET A 518 -0.79 -8.77 26.02
N GLY A 519 -1.64 -9.78 26.03
CA GLY A 519 -2.29 -10.24 24.81
C GLY A 519 -1.71 -11.54 24.30
N GLY A 520 -2.12 -11.89 23.08
CA GLY A 520 -1.87 -13.21 22.53
C GLY A 520 -3.12 -13.82 21.93
N LYS A 521 -3.23 -13.78 20.60
CA LYS A 521 -4.14 -14.62 19.84
C LYS A 521 -3.85 -16.08 20.13
N ASN A 522 -4.93 -16.86 20.33
CA ASN A 522 -4.87 -18.31 20.58
C ASN A 522 -4.00 -18.71 21.78
N SER A 523 -3.88 -17.83 22.78
CA SER A 523 -3.21 -18.11 24.05
C SER A 523 -4.06 -17.64 25.21
N ASN A 524 -4.05 -18.40 26.30
CA ASN A 524 -4.81 -18.06 27.50
C ASN A 524 -4.20 -18.68 28.75
N VAL A 525 -4.66 -18.19 29.91
CA VAL A 525 -4.60 -18.83 31.22
C VAL A 525 -6.05 -18.95 31.70
N ASP A 526 -6.62 -20.15 31.70
CA ASP A 526 -8.01 -20.42 32.09
C ASP A 526 -9.07 -19.58 31.35
N GLY A 527 -8.87 -19.35 30.05
CA GLY A 527 -9.74 -18.50 29.22
C GLY A 527 -9.45 -17.00 29.31
N TYR A 528 -8.55 -16.57 30.20
CA TYR A 528 -8.12 -15.17 30.32
C TYR A 528 -6.90 -14.89 29.45
N MET A 529 -6.81 -13.66 28.96
CA MET A 529 -5.65 -13.15 28.26
C MET A 529 -4.41 -13.21 29.18
N PRO A 530 -3.26 -13.71 28.70
CA PRO A 530 -2.06 -13.75 29.52
C PRO A 530 -1.36 -12.38 29.56
N LYS A 531 -0.69 -12.10 30.68
CA LYS A 531 0.41 -11.13 30.77
C LYS A 531 1.72 -11.83 31.14
N SER A 532 2.85 -11.23 30.78
CA SER A 532 4.19 -11.66 31.18
C SER A 532 5.12 -10.46 31.26
N TYR A 533 6.21 -10.58 32.03
CA TYR A 533 7.19 -9.53 32.19
C TYR A 533 8.55 -9.95 31.65
N SER A 534 9.30 -8.99 31.13
CA SER A 534 10.73 -9.12 30.89
C SER A 534 11.50 -8.12 31.75
N SER A 535 12.56 -8.58 32.39
CA SER A 535 13.49 -7.75 33.19
C SER A 535 14.87 -7.59 32.54
N ASP A 536 15.02 -8.11 31.33
CA ASP A 536 16.30 -8.20 30.60
C ASP A 536 16.15 -7.72 29.14
N ASN A 537 15.30 -6.70 28.94
CA ASN A 537 15.07 -6.03 27.66
C ASN A 537 14.50 -6.94 26.56
N GLY A 538 13.60 -7.84 26.93
CA GLY A 538 12.89 -8.72 26.01
C GLY A 538 13.61 -10.03 25.69
N LYS A 539 14.75 -10.32 26.34
CA LYS A 539 15.50 -11.58 26.12
C LYS A 539 14.79 -12.78 26.72
N THR A 540 14.22 -12.63 27.90
CA THR A 540 13.41 -13.65 28.56
C THR A 540 12.08 -13.08 29.05
N TRP A 541 11.09 -13.97 29.17
CA TRP A 541 9.73 -13.65 29.61
C TRP A 541 9.34 -14.60 30.74
N THR A 542 8.71 -14.06 31.79
CA THR A 542 8.13 -14.89 32.86
C THR A 542 7.07 -15.85 32.32
N ASP A 543 6.67 -16.83 33.13
CA ASP A 543 5.47 -17.62 32.87
C ASP A 543 4.22 -16.75 32.70
N LYS A 544 3.18 -17.33 32.09
CA LYS A 544 1.91 -16.64 31.86
C LYS A 544 1.23 -16.30 33.19
N ILE A 545 0.85 -15.04 33.33
CA ILE A 545 0.11 -14.53 34.48
C ILE A 545 -1.30 -14.14 34.01
N LYS A 546 -2.30 -14.49 34.81
CA LYS A 546 -3.71 -14.18 34.52
C LYS A 546 -3.96 -12.66 34.55
N THR A 547 -4.71 -12.15 33.57
CA THR A 547 -5.26 -10.79 33.54
C THR A 547 -6.76 -10.82 33.81
N PRO A 548 -7.43 -9.66 34.06
CA PRO A 548 -8.90 -9.61 34.14
C PRO A 548 -9.59 -9.66 32.77
N PHE A 549 -8.85 -9.77 31.67
CA PHE A 549 -9.40 -9.68 30.32
C PHE A 549 -9.60 -11.07 29.71
N ALA A 550 -10.65 -11.24 28.89
CA ALA A 550 -10.86 -12.47 28.14
C ALA A 550 -9.76 -12.67 27.09
N ALA A 551 -9.38 -13.92 26.86
CA ALA A 551 -8.49 -14.25 25.75
C ALA A 551 -9.14 -13.94 24.39
N LEU A 552 -8.31 -13.54 23.43
CA LEU A 552 -8.76 -13.14 22.10
C LEU A 552 -8.47 -14.22 21.06
N GLY A 553 -9.34 -14.27 20.05
CA GLY A 553 -9.29 -15.24 18.98
C GLY A 553 -8.60 -14.74 17.71
N SER A 554 -8.85 -15.44 16.62
CA SER A 554 -8.46 -14.96 15.30
C SER A 554 -9.22 -13.70 14.91
N ASN A 555 -8.55 -12.80 14.18
CA ASN A 555 -9.06 -11.50 13.74
C ASN A 555 -9.18 -10.43 14.83
N GLN A 556 -8.52 -10.64 15.97
CA GLN A 556 -8.49 -9.69 17.08
C GLN A 556 -7.05 -9.40 17.50
N ARG A 557 -6.76 -8.13 17.76
CA ARG A 557 -5.49 -7.66 18.31
C ARG A 557 -5.76 -6.53 19.30
N PRO A 558 -5.37 -6.68 20.58
CA PRO A 558 -5.51 -5.61 21.56
C PRO A 558 -4.43 -4.55 21.36
N THR A 559 -4.58 -3.40 22.02
CA THR A 559 -3.54 -2.37 22.07
C THR A 559 -3.36 -1.83 23.48
N ILE A 560 -2.15 -1.37 23.79
CA ILE A 560 -1.77 -0.78 25.08
C ILE A 560 -0.95 0.48 24.84
N MET A 561 -1.14 1.50 25.68
CA MET A 561 -0.39 2.75 25.60
C MET A 561 -0.21 3.34 27.00
N ARG A 562 0.91 4.02 27.23
CA ARG A 562 1.06 4.92 28.38
C ARG A 562 0.57 6.31 27.99
N LEU A 563 -0.43 6.80 28.72
CA LEU A 563 -0.96 8.15 28.56
C LEU A 563 0.03 9.19 29.11
N LYS A 564 -0.12 10.44 28.66
CA LYS A 564 0.72 11.58 29.08
C LYS A 564 0.75 11.82 30.58
N ASP A 565 -0.33 11.49 31.28
CA ASP A 565 -0.43 11.62 32.73
C ASP A 565 0.18 10.44 33.50
N GLY A 566 0.66 9.42 32.77
CA GLY A 566 1.38 8.27 33.27
C GLY A 566 0.55 7.00 33.45
N LYS A 567 -0.79 7.06 33.30
CA LYS A 567 -1.65 5.88 33.37
C LYS A 567 -1.44 4.94 32.19
N LEU A 568 -1.78 3.66 32.37
CA LEU A 568 -1.86 2.72 31.25
C LEU A 568 -3.29 2.70 30.69
N PHE A 569 -3.41 2.84 29.38
CA PHE A 569 -4.62 2.64 28.61
C PHE A 569 -4.55 1.28 27.90
N PHE A 570 -5.66 0.54 27.91
CA PHE A 570 -5.79 -0.74 27.21
C PHE A 570 -7.12 -0.81 26.45
N ALA A 571 -7.13 -1.45 25.29
CA ALA A 571 -8.36 -1.66 24.53
C ALA A 571 -8.39 -3.08 23.93
N GLY A 572 -9.56 -3.71 23.95
CA GLY A 572 -9.78 -5.06 23.47
C GLY A 572 -11.26 -5.43 23.39
N ASP A 573 -11.54 -6.72 23.29
CA ASP A 573 -12.90 -7.27 23.28
C ASP A 573 -13.11 -8.20 24.47
N PHE A 574 -14.35 -8.28 24.97
CA PHE A 574 -14.73 -9.16 26.08
C PHE A 574 -14.78 -10.65 25.71
N GLN A 575 -14.53 -11.00 24.45
CA GLN A 575 -14.59 -12.38 23.96
C GLN A 575 -13.85 -12.58 22.63
N ASP A 576 -13.51 -13.83 22.33
CA ASP A 576 -13.28 -14.31 20.97
C ASP A 576 -14.54 -14.09 20.11
N ILE A 577 -14.41 -13.46 18.95
CA ILE A 577 -15.54 -13.22 18.01
C ILE A 577 -16.28 -14.49 17.58
N LYS A 578 -15.64 -15.67 17.70
CA LYS A 578 -16.28 -16.96 17.38
C LYS A 578 -16.90 -17.65 18.60
N MET A 579 -16.62 -17.21 19.82
CA MET A 579 -17.09 -17.81 21.11
C MET A 579 -16.78 -19.29 21.30
N MET A 580 -15.91 -19.85 20.48
CA MET A 580 -15.78 -21.30 20.32
C MET A 580 -14.32 -21.75 20.24
N ASP A 581 -13.37 -20.85 19.91
CA ASP A 581 -11.95 -21.20 19.95
C ASP A 581 -11.46 -21.16 21.41
N ILE A 582 -11.85 -20.12 22.16
CA ILE A 582 -11.59 -19.96 23.60
C ILE A 582 -12.82 -19.30 24.23
N PRO A 583 -13.69 -20.05 24.95
CA PRO A 583 -14.86 -19.46 25.60
C PRO A 583 -14.42 -18.39 26.62
N PRO A 584 -15.13 -17.25 26.72
CA PRO A 584 -14.82 -16.26 27.74
C PRO A 584 -15.02 -16.89 29.13
N PRO A 585 -14.19 -16.50 30.12
CA PRO A 585 -14.37 -16.87 31.51
C PRO A 585 -15.79 -16.60 32.02
N LYS A 586 -16.29 -17.45 32.93
CA LYS A 586 -17.70 -17.39 33.39
C LYS A 586 -18.06 -16.09 34.12
N ASP A 587 -17.08 -15.45 34.74
CA ASP A 587 -17.16 -14.17 35.43
C ASP A 587 -17.14 -12.96 34.49
N ILE A 588 -16.75 -13.13 33.22
CA ILE A 588 -16.87 -12.09 32.20
C ILE A 588 -18.20 -12.27 31.47
N THR A 589 -19.22 -11.55 31.93
CA THR A 589 -20.59 -11.61 31.38
C THR A 589 -20.86 -10.56 30.29
N GLU A 590 -20.09 -9.48 30.29
CA GLU A 590 -20.17 -8.40 29.30
C GLU A 590 -19.75 -8.86 27.91
N ARG A 591 -20.25 -8.19 26.86
CA ARG A 591 -19.96 -8.53 25.47
C ARG A 591 -19.67 -7.30 24.64
N GLY A 592 -18.78 -7.50 23.67
CA GLY A 592 -18.37 -6.52 22.68
C GLY A 592 -16.99 -5.94 22.98
N ALA A 593 -16.76 -4.69 22.58
CA ALA A 593 -15.51 -3.96 22.79
C ALA A 593 -15.45 -3.25 24.14
N TYR A 594 -14.24 -2.98 24.64
CA TYR A 594 -13.98 -2.14 25.80
C TYR A 594 -12.72 -1.30 25.67
N VAL A 595 -12.64 -0.30 26.53
CA VAL A 595 -11.42 0.41 26.91
C VAL A 595 -11.21 0.31 28.41
N ALA A 596 -9.96 0.40 28.86
CA ALA A 596 -9.62 0.28 30.28
C ALA A 596 -8.46 1.20 30.68
N LEU A 597 -8.46 1.63 31.94
CA LEU A 597 -7.39 2.44 32.54
C LEU A 597 -6.81 1.75 33.77
N SER A 598 -5.49 1.83 33.93
CA SER A 598 -4.77 1.39 35.11
C SER A 598 -3.88 2.50 35.67
N ASP A 599 -4.00 2.70 36.99
CA ASP A 599 -3.25 3.67 37.79
C ASP A 599 -1.98 3.05 38.41
N ASP A 600 -1.82 1.73 38.33
CA ASP A 600 -0.89 0.92 39.11
C ASP A 600 -0.05 -0.04 38.24
N GLU A 601 0.36 0.42 37.06
CA GLU A 601 1.22 -0.33 36.13
C GLU A 601 0.63 -1.67 35.66
N GLY A 602 -0.70 -1.76 35.58
CA GLY A 602 -1.43 -2.88 34.98
C GLY A 602 -1.85 -3.97 35.98
N GLU A 603 -1.82 -3.69 37.28
CA GLU A 603 -2.28 -4.62 38.31
C GLU A 603 -3.81 -4.58 38.49
N THR A 604 -4.42 -3.39 38.49
CA THR A 604 -5.87 -3.20 38.50
C THR A 604 -6.34 -2.33 37.34
N TRP A 605 -7.60 -2.54 36.92
CA TRP A 605 -8.17 -1.91 35.72
C TRP A 605 -9.58 -1.40 35.97
N LYS A 606 -9.84 -0.15 35.56
CA LYS A 606 -11.18 0.41 35.41
C LYS A 606 -11.63 0.17 33.97
N ILE A 607 -12.61 -0.70 33.76
CA ILE A 607 -13.04 -1.17 32.44
C ILE A 607 -14.36 -0.49 32.05
N LYS A 608 -14.44 0.05 30.84
CA LYS A 608 -15.65 0.66 30.27
C LYS A 608 -15.98 0.04 28.91
N ARG A 609 -17.23 -0.40 28.76
CA ARG A 609 -17.75 -0.92 27.49
C ARG A 609 -17.79 0.18 26.43
N LEU A 610 -17.36 -0.16 25.21
CA LEU A 610 -17.47 0.69 24.02
C LEU A 610 -18.65 0.21 23.16
N ALA A 611 -19.84 0.75 23.43
CA ALA A 611 -21.09 0.29 22.82
C ALA A 611 -21.16 0.53 21.29
N MET A 612 -20.53 1.61 20.80
CA MET A 612 -20.52 1.99 19.38
C MET A 612 -19.57 1.16 18.50
N ALA A 613 -18.89 0.16 19.05
CA ALA A 613 -18.00 -0.67 18.25
C ALA A 613 -18.80 -1.39 17.14
N PRO A 614 -18.34 -1.34 15.88
CA PRO A 614 -19.04 -1.92 14.75
C PRO A 614 -19.01 -3.45 14.79
N GLN A 615 -19.90 -4.10 14.04
CA GLN A 615 -19.81 -5.55 13.82
C GLN A 615 -18.57 -5.91 13.02
N HIS A 616 -18.08 -7.15 13.22
CA HIS A 616 -16.96 -7.68 12.45
C HIS A 616 -17.34 -7.82 10.95
N ASN A 617 -16.45 -7.48 10.02
CA ASN A 617 -16.76 -7.45 8.60
C ASN A 617 -16.98 -8.83 7.95
N ASP A 618 -16.46 -9.90 8.54
CA ASP A 618 -16.76 -11.28 8.13
C ASP A 618 -18.14 -11.75 8.67
N TRP A 619 -18.86 -10.96 9.47
CA TRP A 619 -20.21 -11.29 9.94
C TRP A 619 -21.23 -11.08 8.82
N THR A 620 -21.88 -12.16 8.40
CA THR A 620 -22.88 -12.16 7.32
C THR A 620 -24.31 -12.37 7.82
N GLY A 621 -24.51 -12.44 9.14
CA GLY A 621 -25.78 -12.86 9.74
C GLY A 621 -26.11 -14.34 9.52
N ARG A 622 -25.25 -15.11 8.84
CA ARG A 622 -25.42 -16.54 8.55
C ARG A 622 -24.14 -17.31 8.84
N VAL A 623 -24.30 -18.54 9.33
CA VAL A 623 -23.17 -19.47 9.54
C VAL A 623 -23.02 -20.31 8.27
N ALA A 624 -21.91 -20.14 7.55
CA ALA A 624 -21.61 -20.98 6.39
C ALA A 624 -21.40 -22.45 6.84
N LYS A 625 -21.85 -23.41 6.01
CA LYS A 625 -21.74 -24.85 6.30
C LYS A 625 -20.28 -25.23 6.59
N GLY A 626 -20.02 -25.81 7.76
CA GLY A 626 -18.69 -26.24 8.19
C GLY A 626 -17.77 -25.12 8.71
N LYS A 627 -18.26 -23.89 8.88
CA LYS A 627 -17.53 -22.78 9.49
C LYS A 627 -18.05 -22.50 10.91
N LYS A 628 -17.17 -21.99 11.79
CA LYS A 628 -17.53 -21.61 13.16
C LYS A 628 -18.40 -20.34 13.14
N PRO A 629 -19.45 -20.24 13.96
CA PRO A 629 -20.32 -19.06 14.01
C PRO A 629 -19.53 -17.84 14.51
N GLN A 630 -19.60 -16.72 13.78
CA GLN A 630 -19.31 -15.41 14.38
C GLN A 630 -20.57 -14.92 15.11
N GLN A 631 -20.44 -13.92 15.98
CA GLN A 631 -21.57 -13.38 16.75
C GLN A 631 -21.75 -11.89 16.45
N ALA A 632 -22.97 -11.38 16.64
CA ALA A 632 -23.38 -10.03 16.24
C ALA A 632 -22.89 -8.90 17.16
N TRP A 633 -21.99 -9.17 18.13
CA TRP A 633 -21.50 -8.14 19.04
C TRP A 633 -20.50 -7.22 18.34
N GLY A 634 -20.47 -5.95 18.78
CA GLY A 634 -19.48 -4.98 18.36
C GLY A 634 -18.06 -5.47 18.69
N THR A 635 -17.10 -5.21 17.82
CA THR A 635 -15.70 -5.61 18.02
C THR A 635 -14.76 -4.48 17.62
N LEU A 636 -13.61 -4.44 18.30
CA LEU A 636 -12.48 -3.65 17.81
C LEU A 636 -11.77 -4.30 16.63
N GLY A 637 -11.89 -5.62 16.47
CA GLY A 637 -11.09 -6.41 15.53
C GLY A 637 -9.61 -6.22 15.83
N TYR A 638 -8.86 -5.73 14.84
CA TYR A 638 -7.53 -5.19 15.10
C TYR A 638 -7.69 -3.71 15.40
N CYS A 639 -7.23 -3.29 16.57
CA CYS A 639 -7.18 -1.88 16.93
C CYS A 639 -5.75 -1.38 17.09
N ASP A 640 -5.64 -0.06 17.13
CA ASP A 640 -4.44 0.67 17.49
C ASP A 640 -4.84 2.02 18.11
N VAL A 641 -3.95 2.61 18.89
CA VAL A 641 -4.25 3.80 19.69
C VAL A 641 -3.12 4.82 19.60
N THR A 642 -3.49 6.10 19.67
CA THR A 642 -2.56 7.22 19.82
C THR A 642 -3.16 8.30 20.71
N GLN A 643 -2.32 9.08 21.39
CA GLN A 643 -2.76 10.29 22.10
C GLN A 643 -2.27 11.54 21.37
N SER A 644 -3.20 12.44 21.04
CA SER A 644 -2.88 13.70 20.34
C SER A 644 -2.17 14.71 21.27
N PRO A 645 -1.51 15.75 20.73
CA PRO A 645 -0.86 16.80 21.51
C PRO A 645 -1.76 17.44 22.59
N ASN A 646 -3.06 17.58 22.33
CA ASN A 646 -4.08 18.07 23.25
C ASN A 646 -4.59 17.07 24.31
N GLY A 647 -4.04 15.85 24.36
CA GLY A 647 -4.41 14.85 25.38
C GLY A 647 -5.58 13.94 25.01
N VAL A 648 -6.25 14.17 23.87
CA VAL A 648 -7.31 13.28 23.38
C VAL A 648 -6.73 11.92 23.00
N ILE A 649 -7.38 10.85 23.47
CA ILE A 649 -7.08 9.45 23.13
C ILE A 649 -7.84 9.13 21.85
N ASN A 650 -7.14 8.60 20.85
CA ASN A 650 -7.69 8.23 19.55
C ASN A 650 -7.50 6.73 19.35
N LEU A 651 -8.60 6.00 19.32
CA LEU A 651 -8.66 4.56 19.09
C LEU A 651 -9.27 4.30 17.72
N MET A 652 -8.67 3.44 16.91
CA MET A 652 -9.27 3.01 15.64
C MET A 652 -9.61 1.52 15.66
N THR A 653 -10.61 1.14 14.88
CA THR A 653 -10.95 -0.25 14.57
C THR A 653 -10.64 -0.52 13.11
N SER A 654 -10.07 -1.70 12.86
CA SER A 654 -10.04 -2.31 11.53
C SER A 654 -10.76 -3.64 11.61
N LYS A 655 -11.25 -4.13 10.47
CA LYS A 655 -12.20 -5.26 10.39
C LYS A 655 -13.58 -4.97 10.97
N GLY A 656 -13.88 -3.73 11.34
CA GLY A 656 -15.23 -3.26 11.58
C GLY A 656 -15.99 -3.00 10.28
N LYS A 657 -17.32 -3.13 10.31
CA LYS A 657 -18.24 -2.77 9.23
C LYS A 657 -19.17 -1.62 9.63
N PRO A 658 -18.83 -0.35 9.33
CA PRO A 658 -17.56 0.13 8.76
C PRO A 658 -16.42 0.18 9.80
N SER A 659 -15.20 0.48 9.36
CA SER A 659 -14.07 0.77 10.26
C SER A 659 -14.24 2.15 10.90
N MET A 660 -14.02 2.24 12.21
CA MET A 660 -14.38 3.40 13.03
C MET A 660 -13.17 4.00 13.76
N HIS A 661 -13.20 5.30 13.96
CA HIS A 661 -12.29 6.06 14.83
C HIS A 661 -13.10 6.63 15.99
N PHE A 662 -12.61 6.41 17.20
CA PHE A 662 -13.14 6.94 18.44
C PHE A 662 -12.14 7.91 19.04
N ALA A 663 -12.59 9.10 19.40
CA ALA A 663 -11.81 10.12 20.09
C ALA A 663 -12.46 10.43 21.44
N PHE A 664 -11.73 10.25 22.55
CA PHE A 664 -12.26 10.45 23.89
C PHE A 664 -11.17 10.84 24.90
N ASN A 665 -11.57 11.20 26.11
CA ASN A 665 -10.64 11.49 27.21
C ASN A 665 -10.87 10.57 28.42
N GLU A 666 -9.99 10.68 29.42
CA GLU A 666 -10.06 9.86 30.64
C GLU A 666 -11.33 10.12 31.45
N ALA A 667 -11.79 11.38 31.53
CA ALA A 667 -13.04 11.72 32.21
C ALA A 667 -14.24 10.96 31.64
N TRP A 668 -14.28 10.74 30.32
CA TRP A 668 -15.29 9.87 29.73
C TRP A 668 -15.14 8.43 30.22
N ILE A 669 -13.94 7.85 30.20
CA ILE A 669 -13.71 6.46 30.65
C ILE A 669 -14.13 6.25 32.11
N LEU A 670 -13.90 7.24 32.97
CA LEU A 670 -14.18 7.18 34.41
C LEU A 670 -15.63 7.54 34.78
N SER A 671 -16.43 8.03 33.83
CA SER A 671 -17.81 8.44 34.08
C SER A 671 -18.82 7.30 33.84
N ASP A 672 -19.97 7.39 34.51
CA ASP A 672 -21.14 6.54 34.27
C ASP A 672 -21.83 6.84 32.92
N PHE A 673 -21.37 7.85 32.18
CA PHE A 673 -21.97 8.25 30.92
C PHE A 673 -21.79 7.15 29.86
N THR A 674 -22.87 6.45 29.53
CA THR A 674 -22.87 5.39 28.50
C THR A 674 -23.00 5.94 27.07
N GLY A 675 -23.19 7.26 26.92
CA GLY A 675 -23.77 7.89 25.74
C GLY A 675 -22.87 8.06 24.51
N GLU A 676 -23.55 7.86 23.37
CA GLU A 676 -23.20 8.08 21.97
C GLU A 676 -23.54 9.52 21.52
N VAL A 677 -23.23 10.53 22.33
CA VAL A 677 -23.49 11.92 21.94
C VAL A 677 -22.20 12.49 21.37
N ASN A 678 -22.18 12.67 20.04
CA ASN A 678 -21.20 13.52 19.38
C ASN A 678 -21.36 14.95 19.91
N GLU A 679 -20.73 15.26 21.04
CA GLU A 679 -20.60 16.64 21.47
C GLU A 679 -19.58 17.28 20.53
N LEU A 680 -20.10 17.96 19.51
CA LEU A 680 -19.31 18.95 18.78
C LEU A 680 -18.72 19.89 19.84
N PRO A 681 -17.45 20.28 19.75
CA PRO A 681 -17.15 21.66 20.08
C PRO A 681 -17.90 22.48 19.00
N GLY A 682 -19.20 22.71 19.22
CA GLY A 682 -19.89 23.83 18.58
C GLY A 682 -19.08 25.10 18.87
N LYS A 683 -19.30 26.17 18.09
CA LYS A 683 -18.54 27.44 18.15
C LYS A 683 -17.86 27.60 19.51
N VAL A 684 -16.55 27.38 19.52
CA VAL A 684 -15.85 27.29 20.79
C VAL A 684 -16.05 28.60 21.54
N ASP A 685 -16.43 28.54 22.82
CA ASP A 685 -16.76 29.74 23.58
C ASP A 685 -15.57 30.70 23.56
N ASN A 686 -15.82 31.97 23.25
CA ASN A 686 -14.78 33.00 23.07
C ASN A 686 -13.75 32.72 21.97
N ALA A 687 -14.10 31.97 20.92
CA ALA A 687 -13.20 31.70 19.80
C ALA A 687 -12.79 32.95 19.01
N LYS A 688 -11.52 32.97 18.58
CA LYS A 688 -10.93 33.95 17.67
C LYS A 688 -10.77 33.35 16.28
N LEU A 689 -11.17 34.07 15.23
CA LEU A 689 -10.87 33.67 13.85
C LEU A 689 -9.40 33.99 13.54
N ILE A 690 -8.67 33.00 13.03
CA ILE A 690 -7.32 33.18 12.50
C ILE A 690 -7.28 32.87 11.01
N GLN A 691 -6.34 33.51 10.32
CA GLN A 691 -6.00 33.23 8.92
C GLN A 691 -4.48 33.13 8.84
N GLN A 692 -3.98 32.07 8.23
CA GLN A 692 -2.55 31.77 8.16
C GLN A 692 -2.16 31.28 6.77
N GLN A 693 -0.88 31.45 6.45
CA GLN A 693 -0.28 30.95 5.23
C GLN A 693 1.12 30.42 5.53
N GLU A 694 1.41 29.23 5.02
CA GLU A 694 2.75 28.65 4.99
C GLU A 694 3.31 28.72 3.56
N THR A 695 4.62 28.93 3.45
CA THR A 695 5.32 29.08 2.16
C THR A 695 6.33 27.96 1.93
N TYR A 696 6.60 27.68 0.67
CA TYR A 696 7.75 26.87 0.29
C TYR A 696 9.05 27.65 0.52
N LYS A 697 10.20 26.95 0.50
CA LYS A 697 11.53 27.57 0.57
C LYS A 697 11.78 28.61 -0.53
N ASN A 698 11.08 28.51 -1.67
CA ASN A 698 11.16 29.48 -2.77
C ASN A 698 10.27 30.73 -2.55
N GLY A 699 9.63 30.87 -1.39
CA GLY A 699 8.77 32.00 -1.03
C GLY A 699 7.34 31.93 -1.55
N LYS A 700 7.00 31.01 -2.46
CA LYS A 700 5.63 30.84 -2.94
C LYS A 700 4.73 30.26 -1.87
N ALA A 701 3.44 30.62 -1.89
CA ALA A 701 2.44 30.03 -1.02
C ALA A 701 2.43 28.50 -1.19
N ARG A 702 2.25 27.78 -0.08
CA ARG A 702 2.13 26.32 -0.03
C ARG A 702 0.74 25.91 0.45
N VAL A 703 0.33 26.44 1.60
CA VAL A 703 -0.99 26.22 2.20
C VAL A 703 -1.47 27.54 2.78
N SER A 704 -2.71 27.94 2.49
CA SER A 704 -3.44 28.96 3.24
C SER A 704 -4.67 28.34 3.88
N TYR A 705 -4.98 28.77 5.09
CA TYR A 705 -6.10 28.24 5.87
C TYR A 705 -6.63 29.25 6.87
N SER A 706 -7.87 29.04 7.29
CA SER A 706 -8.51 29.80 8.35
C SER A 706 -9.26 28.89 9.31
N GLY A 707 -9.46 29.35 10.54
CA GLY A 707 -10.18 28.57 11.54
C GLY A 707 -10.41 29.32 12.84
N TRP A 708 -11.35 28.80 13.62
CA TRP A 708 -11.63 29.26 14.97
C TRP A 708 -10.62 28.64 15.94
N THR A 709 -9.97 29.47 16.76
CA THR A 709 -9.09 29.02 17.82
C THR A 709 -9.58 29.52 19.18
N SER A 710 -9.44 28.69 20.20
CA SER A 710 -9.80 29.00 21.59
C SER A 710 -8.93 28.17 22.55
N LYS A 711 -9.22 28.24 23.85
CA LYS A 711 -8.63 27.33 24.84
C LYS A 711 -9.07 25.87 24.66
N ASP A 712 -10.26 25.62 24.10
CA ASP A 712 -10.81 24.27 23.97
C ASP A 712 -10.49 23.62 22.61
N GLY A 713 -9.72 24.31 21.75
CA GLY A 713 -9.17 23.74 20.52
C GLY A 713 -9.20 24.66 19.30
N PHE A 714 -8.79 24.07 18.17
CA PHE A 714 -8.82 24.65 16.84
C PHE A 714 -9.81 23.91 15.95
N VAL A 715 -10.61 24.65 15.16
CA VAL A 715 -11.58 24.11 14.21
C VAL A 715 -11.44 24.85 12.88
N LEU A 716 -11.33 24.13 11.77
CA LEU A 716 -11.23 24.73 10.44
C LEU A 716 -12.52 25.47 10.08
N HIS A 717 -12.39 26.68 9.55
CA HIS A 717 -13.53 27.50 9.17
C HIS A 717 -13.09 28.56 8.15
N GLY A 718 -13.84 28.71 7.06
CA GLY A 718 -13.49 29.52 5.91
C GLY A 718 -12.64 28.77 4.89
N LYS A 719 -11.97 29.51 4.01
CA LYS A 719 -11.29 28.97 2.83
C LYS A 719 -9.95 28.32 3.19
N GLN A 720 -9.72 27.13 2.64
CA GLN A 720 -8.41 26.48 2.58
C GLN A 720 -7.97 26.36 1.12
N ALA A 721 -6.69 26.65 0.84
CA ALA A 721 -6.11 26.44 -0.47
C ALA A 721 -4.67 25.94 -0.38
N TRP A 722 -4.30 25.01 -1.25
CA TRP A 722 -2.94 24.50 -1.40
C TRP A 722 -2.40 24.83 -2.78
N PHE A 723 -1.08 24.89 -2.89
CA PHE A 723 -0.39 25.26 -4.11
C PHE A 723 0.78 24.34 -4.36
N TRP A 724 1.03 24.02 -5.63
CA TRP A 724 2.24 23.33 -6.06
C TRP A 724 3.48 24.22 -5.92
N PRO A 725 4.71 23.67 -5.90
CA PRO A 725 5.94 24.47 -5.84
C PRO A 725 6.09 25.46 -7.01
N ASN A 726 5.44 25.18 -8.15
CA ASN A 726 5.40 26.09 -9.31
C ASN A 726 4.43 27.28 -9.11
N GLY A 727 3.59 27.28 -8.05
CA GLY A 727 2.61 28.31 -7.72
C GLY A 727 1.21 28.06 -8.29
N GLN A 728 1.01 27.01 -9.08
CA GLN A 728 -0.33 26.62 -9.52
C GLN A 728 -1.16 26.11 -8.35
N LYS A 729 -2.48 26.30 -8.44
CA LYS A 729 -3.42 25.78 -7.46
C LYS A 729 -3.33 24.25 -7.43
N GLN A 730 -3.30 23.68 -6.23
CA GLN A 730 -3.27 22.24 -6.00
C GLN A 730 -4.61 21.76 -5.42
N TYR A 731 -5.16 22.49 -4.45
CA TYR A 731 -6.40 22.12 -3.77
C TYR A 731 -7.14 23.38 -3.29
N GLU A 732 -8.45 23.30 -3.18
CA GLU A 732 -9.29 24.33 -2.60
C GLU A 732 -10.55 23.72 -1.99
N ALA A 733 -10.91 24.17 -0.79
CA ALA A 733 -12.16 23.83 -0.11
C ALA A 733 -12.61 24.97 0.82
N ASN A 734 -13.89 25.00 1.16
CA ASN A 734 -14.43 25.87 2.19
C ASN A 734 -14.90 25.03 3.37
N TYR A 735 -14.50 25.41 4.58
CA TYR A 735 -14.91 24.77 5.81
C TYR A 735 -15.96 25.61 6.54
N ASN A 736 -16.95 24.96 7.13
CA ASN A 736 -17.85 25.53 8.12
C ASN A 736 -17.77 24.70 9.40
N ASN A 737 -16.96 25.16 10.37
CA ASN A 737 -16.78 24.51 11.67
C ASN A 737 -16.34 23.03 11.53
N GLY A 738 -15.33 22.79 10.70
CA GLY A 738 -14.72 21.49 10.47
C GLY A 738 -15.38 20.63 9.40
N HIS A 739 -16.59 20.98 8.96
CA HIS A 739 -17.27 20.36 7.83
C HIS A 739 -16.92 21.06 6.52
N ILE A 740 -16.81 20.34 5.41
CA ILE A 740 -16.61 20.94 4.09
C ILE A 740 -17.98 21.36 3.53
N GLU A 741 -18.06 22.52 2.88
CA GLU A 741 -19.27 23.01 2.22
C GLU A 741 -19.00 23.37 0.75
N GLY A 742 -19.96 23.04 -0.11
CA GLY A 742 -19.87 23.27 -1.55
C GLY A 742 -18.83 22.36 -2.21
N VAL A 743 -18.17 22.88 -3.24
CA VAL A 743 -17.22 22.10 -4.04
C VAL A 743 -15.81 22.21 -3.48
N GLU A 744 -15.22 21.08 -3.13
CA GLU A 744 -13.76 20.94 -3.02
C GLU A 744 -13.18 20.41 -4.33
N SER A 745 -11.95 20.82 -4.65
CA SER A 745 -11.32 20.54 -5.95
C SER A 745 -9.83 20.28 -5.80
N TYR A 746 -9.30 19.35 -6.59
CA TYR A 746 -7.90 18.99 -6.63
C TYR A 746 -7.36 19.03 -8.06
N TRP A 747 -6.21 19.66 -8.27
CA TRP A 747 -5.57 19.86 -9.56
C TRP A 747 -4.17 19.22 -9.61
N ASN A 748 -3.82 18.69 -10.77
CA ASN A 748 -2.49 18.17 -11.06
C ASN A 748 -1.46 19.31 -11.16
N THR A 749 -0.17 18.95 -11.17
CA THR A 749 0.96 19.90 -11.28
C THR A 749 1.04 20.65 -12.61
N ASP A 750 0.28 20.22 -13.62
CA ASP A 750 0.15 20.89 -14.92
C ASP A 750 -1.07 21.84 -14.98
N GLY A 751 -1.89 21.86 -13.92
CA GLY A 751 -3.12 22.66 -13.83
C GLY A 751 -4.37 21.95 -14.33
N SER A 752 -4.27 20.72 -14.85
CA SER A 752 -5.46 19.92 -15.18
C SER A 752 -6.22 19.53 -13.91
N LEU A 753 -7.55 19.58 -13.98
CA LEU A 753 -8.42 19.17 -12.87
C LEU A 753 -8.33 17.66 -12.70
N ASN A 754 -8.05 17.18 -11.48
CA ASN A 754 -7.95 15.75 -11.19
C ASN A 754 -9.27 15.22 -10.64
N TRP A 755 -9.83 15.88 -9.62
CA TRP A 755 -11.14 15.54 -9.09
C TRP A 755 -11.84 16.71 -8.39
N THR A 756 -13.15 16.57 -8.24
CA THR A 756 -14.00 17.43 -7.42
C THR A 756 -14.88 16.59 -6.49
N ARG A 757 -15.21 17.11 -5.31
CA ARG A 757 -16.29 16.59 -4.46
C ARG A 757 -17.25 17.72 -4.16
N ASP A 758 -18.48 17.60 -4.64
CA ASP A 758 -19.54 18.57 -4.39
C ASP A 758 -20.37 18.14 -3.18
N HIS A 759 -20.20 18.85 -2.07
CA HIS A 759 -20.94 18.64 -0.81
C HIS A 759 -22.27 19.39 -0.88
N THR A 760 -23.33 18.67 -1.28
CA THR A 760 -24.65 19.26 -1.49
C THR A 760 -25.32 19.64 -0.16
N PRO A 761 -26.24 20.62 -0.15
CA PRO A 761 -27.01 20.98 1.05
C PRO A 761 -27.88 19.84 1.62
N TYR A 762 -28.05 18.74 0.89
CA TYR A 762 -28.85 17.58 1.29
C TYR A 762 -28.02 16.46 1.93
N GLY A 763 -26.72 16.69 2.19
CA GLY A 763 -25.83 15.69 2.80
C GLY A 763 -25.34 14.60 1.82
N THR A 764 -25.63 14.75 0.53
CA THR A 764 -25.06 13.93 -0.54
C THR A 764 -23.78 14.58 -1.07
N ILE A 765 -22.77 13.77 -1.37
CA ILE A 765 -21.50 14.21 -1.96
C ILE A 765 -21.38 13.60 -3.35
N ILE A 766 -21.10 14.43 -4.37
CA ILE A 766 -20.82 13.95 -5.73
C ILE A 766 -19.32 14.00 -5.99
N LEU A 767 -18.69 12.84 -6.08
CA LEU A 767 -17.26 12.70 -6.42
C LEU A 767 -17.12 12.52 -7.93
N THR A 768 -16.40 13.44 -8.58
CA THR A 768 -16.05 13.33 -10.00
C THR A 768 -14.53 13.30 -10.16
N LYS A 769 -14.00 12.31 -10.88
CA LYS A 769 -12.60 12.23 -11.31
C LYS A 769 -12.52 12.54 -12.81
N TYR A 770 -11.41 13.13 -13.25
CA TYR A 770 -11.24 13.59 -14.63
C TYR A 770 -10.00 12.95 -15.29
N TRP A 771 -10.09 12.77 -16.61
CA TRP A 771 -8.92 12.56 -17.46
C TRP A 771 -8.17 13.90 -17.66
N PRO A 772 -6.88 13.87 -18.03
CA PRO A 772 -6.09 15.10 -18.24
C PRO A 772 -6.69 16.08 -19.27
N ASP A 773 -7.51 15.59 -20.21
CA ASP A 773 -8.22 16.41 -21.21
C ASP A 773 -9.51 17.06 -20.68
N GLY A 774 -9.84 16.85 -19.40
CA GLY A 774 -11.03 17.40 -18.74
C GLY A 774 -12.30 16.58 -18.91
N LYS A 775 -12.28 15.47 -19.65
CA LYS A 775 -13.43 14.55 -19.68
C LYS A 775 -13.58 13.83 -18.34
N LYS A 776 -14.82 13.49 -17.98
CA LYS A 776 -15.08 12.66 -16.79
C LYS A 776 -14.39 11.30 -16.96
N LYS A 777 -13.65 10.88 -15.94
CA LYS A 777 -13.14 9.52 -15.76
C LYS A 777 -14.15 8.71 -14.95
N SER A 778 -14.62 9.24 -13.83
CA SER A 778 -15.70 8.65 -13.06
C SER A 778 -16.53 9.69 -12.33
N GLU A 779 -17.76 9.34 -11.99
CA GLU A 779 -18.70 10.16 -11.21
C GLU A 779 -19.52 9.24 -10.32
N SER A 780 -19.69 9.59 -9.05
CA SER A 780 -20.41 8.76 -8.08
C SER A 780 -21.03 9.57 -6.96
N SER A 781 -22.11 9.04 -6.38
CA SER A 781 -22.83 9.64 -5.25
C SER A 781 -22.50 8.96 -3.92
N TRP A 782 -22.38 9.77 -2.87
CA TRP A 782 -21.92 9.37 -1.54
C TRP A 782 -22.74 10.06 -0.43
N VAL A 783 -22.86 9.42 0.73
CA VAL A 783 -23.30 10.02 2.00
C VAL A 783 -22.16 9.87 2.99
N GLY A 784 -21.51 10.98 3.34
CA GLY A 784 -20.24 10.98 4.06
C GLY A 784 -19.20 10.13 3.32
N LEU A 785 -18.68 9.11 3.99
CA LEU A 785 -17.73 8.16 3.42
C LEU A 785 -18.40 6.91 2.82
N THR A 786 -19.71 6.88 2.58
CA THR A 786 -20.41 5.70 2.05
C THR A 786 -21.11 5.97 0.72
N ALA A 787 -20.70 5.30 -0.34
CA ALA A 787 -21.30 5.33 -1.67
C ALA A 787 -22.78 4.96 -1.58
N HIS A 788 -23.61 5.83 -2.14
CA HIS A 788 -25.05 5.77 -2.07
C HIS A 788 -25.61 6.51 -3.28
N GLY A 789 -26.11 5.75 -4.26
CA GLY A 789 -26.59 6.27 -5.54
C GLY A 789 -25.80 5.76 -6.74
N PRO A 790 -25.93 6.41 -7.90
CA PRO A 790 -25.32 5.96 -9.15
C PRO A 790 -23.79 6.17 -9.14
N ALA A 791 -23.10 5.33 -9.90
CA ALA A 791 -21.69 5.50 -10.22
C ALA A 791 -21.44 5.11 -11.68
N THR A 792 -20.61 5.89 -12.38
CA THR A 792 -20.28 5.66 -13.79
C THR A 792 -18.79 5.83 -14.01
N LEU A 793 -18.21 4.94 -14.84
CA LEU A 793 -16.83 4.96 -15.29
C LEU A 793 -16.80 5.18 -16.81
N TRP A 794 -15.93 6.06 -17.28
CA TRP A 794 -15.66 6.34 -18.69
C TRP A 794 -14.19 6.11 -19.04
N ASP A 795 -13.93 5.64 -20.25
CA ASP A 795 -12.58 5.60 -20.81
C ASP A 795 -12.11 7.01 -21.24
N ALA A 796 -10.84 7.13 -21.63
CA ALA A 796 -10.26 8.41 -22.07
C ALA A 796 -10.94 9.01 -23.33
N ASN A 797 -11.70 8.21 -24.08
CA ASN A 797 -12.46 8.67 -25.24
C ASN A 797 -13.88 9.13 -24.86
N GLY A 798 -14.26 9.03 -23.57
CA GLY A 798 -15.59 9.38 -23.08
C GLY A 798 -16.63 8.28 -23.31
N LYS A 799 -16.22 7.06 -23.65
CA LYS A 799 -17.13 5.91 -23.75
C LYS A 799 -17.35 5.33 -22.36
N VAL A 800 -18.62 5.08 -22.02
CA VAL A 800 -18.98 4.39 -20.78
C VAL A 800 -18.34 2.99 -20.76
N VAL A 801 -17.56 2.74 -19.73
CA VAL A 801 -16.93 1.45 -19.43
C VAL A 801 -17.83 0.65 -18.49
N ARG A 802 -18.39 1.30 -17.46
CA ARG A 802 -19.23 0.65 -16.45
C ARG A 802 -20.22 1.63 -15.83
N GLU A 803 -21.40 1.12 -15.47
CA GLU A 803 -22.39 1.80 -14.65
C GLU A 803 -22.78 0.88 -13.49
N MET A 804 -22.97 1.45 -12.31
CA MET A 804 -23.30 0.74 -11.07
C MET A 804 -24.28 1.56 -10.24
N MET A 805 -25.01 0.88 -9.36
CA MET A 805 -25.87 1.51 -8.37
C MET A 805 -25.48 1.03 -6.98
N PHE A 806 -25.33 1.95 -6.03
CA PHE A 806 -24.95 1.64 -4.65
C PHE A 806 -26.06 2.00 -3.67
N TYR A 807 -26.28 1.14 -2.68
CA TYR A 807 -27.09 1.41 -1.50
C TYR A 807 -26.30 1.01 -0.26
N GLU A 808 -26.03 1.98 0.62
CA GLU A 808 -25.23 1.79 1.84
C GLU A 808 -23.88 1.09 1.58
N GLY A 809 -23.18 1.52 0.52
CA GLY A 809 -21.88 0.98 0.13
C GLY A 809 -21.92 -0.41 -0.50
N ARG A 810 -23.10 -0.92 -0.88
CA ARG A 810 -23.25 -2.21 -1.58
C ARG A 810 -23.82 -2.02 -2.97
N GLU A 811 -23.31 -2.77 -3.94
CA GLU A 811 -23.90 -2.81 -5.27
C GLU A 811 -25.34 -3.36 -5.19
N SER A 812 -26.29 -2.57 -5.69
CA SER A 812 -27.69 -2.96 -5.83
C SER A 812 -27.90 -3.56 -7.22
N HIS A 813 -27.94 -4.89 -7.31
CA HIS A 813 -28.37 -5.56 -8.54
C HIS A 813 -29.90 -5.50 -8.64
N GLY A 814 -30.45 -4.49 -9.32
CA GLY A 814 -31.83 -4.55 -9.82
C GLY A 814 -32.79 -3.39 -9.51
N THR A 815 -32.37 -2.31 -8.87
CA THR A 815 -33.26 -1.14 -8.66
C THR A 815 -33.18 -0.16 -9.85
N GLN A 816 -34.29 0.03 -10.55
CA GLN A 816 -34.43 1.05 -11.59
C GLN A 816 -34.28 2.44 -10.97
N ARG A 817 -33.73 3.37 -11.77
CA ARG A 817 -33.51 4.81 -11.47
C ARG A 817 -34.73 5.60 -10.96
N ALA A 818 -35.91 4.98 -10.88
CA ALA A 818 -37.19 5.59 -10.53
C ALA A 818 -37.64 5.32 -9.08
N GLU A 819 -36.94 4.45 -8.33
CA GLU A 819 -37.25 4.15 -6.92
C GLU A 819 -36.34 4.89 -5.91
N LEU A 820 -35.45 5.76 -6.40
CA LEU A 820 -34.59 6.68 -5.64
C LEU A 820 -34.86 8.10 -6.11
#